data_AF-B3LZ52-F1
#
_entry.id   AF-B3LZ52-F1
#
_cell.length_a   1.000
_cell.length_b   1.000
_cell.length_c   1.000
_cell.angle_alpha   90.00
_cell.angle_beta   90.00
_cell.angle_gamma   90.00
#
_symmetry.space_group_name_H-M   'P 1'
#
loop_
_entity.id
_entity.type
_entity.pdbx_description
1 polymer ?
#
loop_
_entity_poly.entity_id
_entity_poly.type
_entity_poly.pdbx_seq_one_letter_code
_entity_poly.pdbx_strand_id
1 'polypeptide(L)'
;MDKRQRDLEALVSSQKEQLSRYEKRLKDVVTAYKGLLKEKEALETSLAAHAEATAAGEPGSPAKQDVSHNSSDANDGGADGAAALPVEGQLQTQIITLMNSLATLSAEKSRMEASFQADKKQLRSQISQKEQAIQDLHTRAKEQAARAKNDVDEVKAKWIIERQEREKETSNQMLMIRELQKLYADERHLKDNIEMQLNNFKTQFASNEAENSRLRDLQSQLKEARSQLKQFQAKAEQPSANAASVESGALLQQVRQEMQQLKEQHAVAIRQEQRRVLRAEEQSRKQAALHEDRVASLEARLAELSTTVGSYDRLRQQDQDSIHALKEQLQNIQERPSTGVKSVSDDVDVATLVDEMVRLKKLLTSANNRSANPLDLGEILSFGGRTSSTADHTHCEQQLQGVQKLLEAAKQQRQLLEQKVQLQQSHIQTLQEKVQVLNRDIEDAEMELKQQGEKLRLALKSERTKWQEAKAELENETRCKLNELEQLLQKQRQRSLQLLDEKEQEIKTLQTSFEVFHSATNVGTALATPGMEAAGGESFAYSSDADSVEVEGEQRDQRERNLKVRSKKMSLGDNCHMLHYANELARKDIEITALRKAKYAAESTLRKAIQDKVTSQQEMHEKIECLEEQVDRLERCKTREGANLEYLKNVIISYIVTRDADGKRHMLNAISAVLQLTAAEMQAINNAFQKK
;
A
#
# COMPACT_ATOMS: atom_id res chain seq x y z
N MET A 1 34.44 30.74 -2.46
CA MET A 1 35.32 31.02 -3.62
C MET A 1 35.12 29.99 -4.72
N ASP A 2 34.95 28.72 -4.38
CA ASP A 2 34.89 27.59 -5.31
C ASP A 2 33.66 27.55 -6.24
N LYS A 3 32.52 28.15 -5.83
CA LYS A 3 31.36 28.30 -6.73
C LYS A 3 31.64 29.31 -7.85
N ARG A 4 32.23 30.45 -7.49
CA ARG A 4 32.58 31.51 -8.46
C ARG A 4 33.69 31.07 -9.41
N GLN A 5 34.64 30.26 -8.94
CA GLN A 5 35.66 29.63 -9.80
C GLN A 5 35.02 28.63 -10.77
N ARG A 6 34.13 27.75 -10.29
CA ARG A 6 33.39 26.82 -11.16
C ARG A 6 32.51 27.53 -12.20
N ASP A 7 31.85 28.62 -11.83
CA ASP A 7 31.02 29.40 -12.75
C ASP A 7 31.89 30.08 -13.82
N LEU A 8 33.07 30.59 -13.45
CA LEU A 8 34.04 31.16 -14.40
C LEU A 8 34.66 30.09 -15.31
N GLU A 9 34.99 28.91 -14.78
CA GLU A 9 35.47 27.77 -15.57
C GLU A 9 34.41 27.29 -16.56
N ALA A 10 33.14 27.20 -16.13
CA ALA A 10 32.01 26.90 -17.00
C ALA A 10 31.86 27.96 -18.10
N LEU A 11 32.00 29.24 -17.77
CA LEU A 11 31.90 30.34 -18.73
C LEU A 11 33.06 30.34 -19.72
N VAL A 12 34.29 30.06 -19.27
CA VAL A 12 35.46 29.88 -20.13
C VAL A 12 35.31 28.65 -21.03
N SER A 13 34.75 27.55 -20.53
CA SER A 13 34.49 26.35 -21.34
C SER A 13 33.44 26.61 -22.43
N SER A 14 32.36 27.34 -22.10
CA SER A 14 31.32 27.78 -23.04
C SER A 14 31.90 28.72 -24.10
N GLN A 15 32.74 29.68 -23.70
CA GLN A 15 33.43 30.58 -24.63
C GLN A 15 34.39 29.83 -25.56
N LYS A 16 35.14 28.85 -25.06
CA LYS A 16 36.00 27.99 -25.89
C LYS A 16 35.19 27.19 -26.90
N GLU A 17 34.04 26.66 -26.49
CA GLU A 17 33.15 25.92 -27.39
C GLU A 17 32.56 26.83 -28.47
N GLN A 18 32.15 28.05 -28.11
CA GLN A 18 31.70 29.06 -29.06
C GLN A 18 32.80 29.46 -30.05
N LEU A 19 34.02 29.72 -29.56
CA LEU A 19 35.17 30.02 -30.42
C LEU A 19 35.47 28.89 -31.39
N SER A 20 35.44 27.63 -30.93
CA SER A 20 35.62 26.46 -31.80
C SER A 20 34.54 26.35 -32.88
N ARG A 21 33.27 26.65 -32.53
CA ARG A 21 32.17 26.72 -33.50
C ARG A 21 32.37 27.82 -34.54
N TYR A 22 32.81 29.01 -34.11
CA TYR A 22 33.11 30.12 -35.02
C TYR A 22 34.32 29.82 -35.91
N GLU A 23 35.37 29.21 -35.37
CA GLU A 23 36.54 28.79 -36.14
C GLU A 23 36.16 27.77 -37.22
N LYS A 24 35.30 26.80 -36.89
CA LYS A 24 34.81 25.81 -37.85
C LYS A 24 33.96 26.47 -38.94
N ARG A 25 33.01 27.33 -38.58
CA ARG A 25 32.20 28.11 -39.55
C ARG A 25 33.09 28.97 -40.45
N LEU A 26 34.12 29.61 -39.90
CA LEU A 26 35.04 30.43 -40.67
C LEU A 26 35.85 29.57 -41.64
N LYS A 27 36.34 28.39 -41.22
CA LYS A 27 37.02 27.43 -42.13
C LYS A 27 36.09 26.98 -43.25
N ASP A 28 34.82 26.70 -42.96
CA ASP A 28 33.83 26.30 -43.95
C ASP A 28 33.55 27.45 -44.94
N VAL A 29 33.40 28.69 -44.45
CA VAL A 29 33.22 29.89 -45.29
C VAL A 29 34.45 30.16 -46.16
N VAL A 30 35.67 30.03 -45.62
CA VAL A 30 36.91 30.19 -46.38
C VAL A 30 37.04 29.10 -47.45
N THR A 31 36.61 27.88 -47.16
CA THR A 31 36.65 26.78 -48.13
C THR A 31 35.62 26.99 -49.25
N ALA A 32 34.40 27.40 -48.90
CA ALA A 32 33.37 27.79 -49.87
C ALA A 32 33.83 28.98 -50.73
N TYR A 33 34.45 30.00 -50.12
CA TYR A 33 34.99 31.15 -50.84
C TYR A 33 36.10 30.73 -51.80
N LYS A 34 37.02 29.84 -51.39
CA LYS A 34 38.06 29.29 -52.28
C LYS A 34 37.49 28.46 -53.43
N GLY A 35 36.40 27.72 -53.21
CA GLY A 35 35.69 26.99 -54.27
C GLY A 35 35.05 27.96 -55.27
N LEU A 36 34.30 28.95 -54.77
CA LEU A 36 33.67 29.99 -55.58
C LEU A 36 34.70 30.80 -56.39
N LEU A 37 35.87 31.06 -55.81
CA LEU A 37 36.95 31.80 -56.48
C LEU A 37 37.53 30.98 -57.64
N LYS A 38 37.67 29.66 -57.48
CA LYS A 38 38.06 28.76 -58.59
C LYS A 38 37.00 28.66 -59.67
N GLU A 39 35.71 28.63 -59.31
CA GLU A 39 34.61 28.69 -60.28
C GLU A 39 34.63 30.01 -61.03
N LYS A 40 34.85 31.13 -60.34
CA LYS A 40 34.99 32.45 -60.93
C LYS A 40 36.19 32.52 -61.88
N GLU A 41 37.36 32.02 -61.50
CA GLU A 41 38.55 31.96 -62.35
C GLU A 41 38.31 31.07 -63.59
N ALA A 42 37.64 29.92 -63.43
CA ALA A 42 37.25 29.05 -64.54
C ALA A 42 36.24 29.72 -65.49
N LEU A 43 35.30 30.50 -64.95
CA LEU A 43 34.35 31.25 -65.75
C LEU A 43 35.01 32.44 -66.45
N GLU A 44 35.87 33.20 -65.77
CA GLU A 44 36.61 34.33 -66.37
C GLU A 44 37.55 33.86 -67.50
N THR A 45 38.23 32.73 -67.31
CA THR A 45 39.04 32.10 -68.38
C THR A 45 38.18 31.61 -69.55
N SER A 46 36.99 31.07 -69.28
CA SER A 46 36.04 30.70 -70.34
C SER A 46 35.47 31.92 -71.09
N LEU A 47 35.23 33.02 -70.38
CA LEU A 47 34.68 34.27 -70.92
C LEU A 47 35.73 35.03 -71.73
N ALA A 48 37.00 35.02 -71.28
CA ALA A 48 38.13 35.54 -72.04
C ALA A 48 38.33 34.77 -73.36
N ALA A 49 38.29 33.43 -73.32
CA ALA A 49 38.38 32.60 -74.53
C ALA A 49 37.20 32.85 -75.49
N HIS A 50 35.99 33.10 -74.97
CA HIS A 50 34.82 33.46 -75.77
C HIS A 50 34.91 34.88 -76.35
N ALA A 51 35.42 35.85 -75.57
CA ALA A 51 35.58 37.23 -76.00
C ALA A 51 36.60 37.35 -77.14
N GLU A 52 37.68 36.56 -77.08
CA GLU A 52 38.71 36.46 -78.12
C GLU A 52 38.13 35.86 -79.42
N ALA A 53 37.20 34.89 -79.31
CA ALA A 53 36.47 34.35 -80.45
C ALA A 53 35.49 35.36 -81.09
N THR A 54 34.85 36.22 -80.29
CA THR A 54 33.96 37.28 -80.80
C THR A 54 34.70 38.49 -81.38
N ALA A 55 35.95 38.73 -80.99
CA ALA A 55 36.78 39.81 -81.53
C ALA A 55 37.36 39.49 -82.92
N ALA A 56 37.36 38.21 -83.34
CA ALA A 56 37.84 37.76 -84.64
C ALA A 56 36.73 37.67 -85.73
N GLY A 57 35.49 38.06 -85.42
CA GLY A 57 34.38 38.08 -86.38
C GLY A 57 33.67 39.44 -86.39
N GLU A 58 33.72 40.15 -87.52
CA GLU A 58 33.04 41.43 -87.72
C GLU A 58 31.48 41.33 -87.68
N PRO A 59 30.78 42.45 -87.39
CA PRO A 59 29.38 42.49 -86.97
C PRO A 59 28.39 42.59 -88.13
N GLY A 60 27.36 41.73 -88.13
CA GLY A 60 26.29 41.74 -89.13
C GLY A 60 24.90 41.54 -88.52
N SER A 61 24.25 42.67 -88.20
CA SER A 61 22.81 42.99 -88.13
C SER A 61 21.75 42.01 -87.55
N PRO A 62 20.74 42.52 -86.82
CA PRO A 62 19.77 41.73 -86.06
C PRO A 62 18.55 41.35 -86.90
N ALA A 63 18.02 40.14 -86.72
CA ALA A 63 16.69 39.79 -87.19
C ALA A 63 15.95 38.91 -86.20
N LYS A 64 14.66 39.25 -86.07
CA LYS A 64 13.66 38.74 -85.14
C LYS A 64 13.26 37.28 -85.41
N GLN A 65 12.55 36.77 -84.41
CA GLN A 65 11.35 35.92 -84.46
C GLN A 65 11.50 34.38 -84.29
N ASP A 66 10.89 33.95 -83.18
CA ASP A 66 9.80 32.96 -83.11
C ASP A 66 10.04 31.48 -83.45
N VAL A 67 9.79 30.68 -82.39
CA VAL A 67 9.15 29.36 -82.26
C VAL A 67 9.63 28.15 -83.11
N SER A 68 9.72 27.02 -82.39
CA SER A 68 9.24 25.68 -82.80
C SER A 68 10.18 24.74 -83.57
N HIS A 69 10.66 23.74 -82.82
CA HIS A 69 10.43 22.30 -83.02
C HIS A 69 10.93 21.58 -84.29
N ASN A 70 11.83 20.62 -84.01
CA ASN A 70 11.95 19.25 -84.53
C ASN A 70 12.52 18.96 -85.94
N SER A 71 13.49 18.04 -85.92
CA SER A 71 13.69 16.84 -86.77
C SER A 71 15.01 16.75 -87.55
N SER A 72 15.86 15.83 -87.05
CA SER A 72 16.56 14.71 -87.70
C SER A 72 17.20 14.84 -89.10
N ASP A 73 18.44 14.31 -89.14
CA ASP A 73 19.11 13.55 -90.23
C ASP A 73 19.46 14.31 -91.53
N ALA A 74 20.55 14.03 -92.26
CA ALA A 74 21.75 13.20 -92.15
C ALA A 74 22.60 13.48 -93.42
N ASN A 75 23.89 13.08 -93.39
CA ASN A 75 24.81 12.86 -94.54
C ASN A 75 25.31 14.09 -95.34
N ASP A 76 26.51 14.11 -95.95
CA ASP A 76 27.72 13.27 -95.99
C ASP A 76 28.74 13.99 -96.92
N GLY A 77 30.04 13.74 -96.73
CA GLY A 77 31.14 13.96 -97.69
C GLY A 77 31.53 15.41 -98.03
N GLY A 78 32.79 15.84 -98.05
CA GLY A 78 34.09 15.17 -98.02
C GLY A 78 35.11 16.05 -98.77
N ALA A 79 36.39 15.86 -98.43
CA ALA A 79 37.61 16.21 -99.17
C ALA A 79 38.48 17.37 -98.65
N ASP A 80 39.72 16.94 -98.37
CA ASP A 80 40.98 17.58 -97.98
C ASP A 80 41.32 18.95 -98.56
N GLY A 81 42.09 19.71 -97.76
CA GLY A 81 42.87 20.86 -98.18
C GLY A 81 43.77 21.37 -97.07
N ALA A 82 44.91 20.73 -96.88
CA ALA A 82 45.93 21.12 -95.91
C ALA A 82 46.59 22.48 -96.22
N ALA A 83 46.93 23.19 -95.12
CA ALA A 83 47.90 24.28 -94.97
C ALA A 83 47.39 25.74 -94.97
N ALA A 84 47.01 26.23 -93.78
CA ALA A 84 47.22 27.62 -93.32
C ALA A 84 47.15 27.72 -91.78
N LEU A 85 48.22 27.26 -91.11
CA LEU A 85 48.48 27.33 -89.66
C LEU A 85 48.77 28.78 -89.22
N PRO A 86 47.78 29.53 -88.72
CA PRO A 86 47.82 29.95 -87.31
C PRO A 86 46.45 29.97 -86.61
N VAL A 87 45.35 29.73 -87.35
CA VAL A 87 43.97 29.84 -86.83
C VAL A 87 43.50 28.55 -86.15
N GLU A 88 43.91 27.37 -86.65
CA GLU A 88 43.58 26.08 -86.03
C GLU A 88 44.27 25.86 -84.68
N GLY A 89 45.51 26.33 -84.52
CA GLY A 89 46.23 26.25 -83.25
C GLY A 89 45.58 27.10 -82.16
N GLN A 90 45.09 28.30 -82.53
CA GLN A 90 44.35 29.18 -81.63
C GLN A 90 43.00 28.58 -81.22
N LEU A 91 42.24 28.04 -82.18
CA LEU A 91 41.00 27.31 -81.91
C LEU A 91 41.22 26.07 -81.04
N GLN A 92 42.28 25.28 -81.29
CA GLN A 92 42.63 24.14 -80.44
C GLN A 92 42.99 24.57 -79.02
N THR A 93 43.76 25.64 -78.84
CA THR A 93 44.06 26.16 -77.50
C THR A 93 42.82 26.68 -76.77
N GLN A 94 41.87 27.28 -77.49
CA GLN A 94 40.59 27.74 -76.94
C GLN A 94 39.69 26.56 -76.53
N ILE A 95 39.61 25.51 -77.35
CA ILE A 95 38.87 24.28 -77.05
C ILE A 95 39.47 23.59 -75.82
N ILE A 96 40.80 23.48 -75.74
CA ILE A 96 41.47 22.90 -74.57
C ILE A 96 41.19 23.73 -73.30
N THR A 97 41.16 25.06 -73.41
CA THR A 97 40.87 25.95 -72.28
C THR A 97 39.43 25.83 -71.80
N LEU A 98 38.45 25.78 -72.72
CA LEU A 98 37.04 25.55 -72.39
C LEU A 98 36.77 24.15 -71.85
N MET A 99 37.47 23.15 -72.37
CA MET A 99 37.39 21.77 -71.87
C MET A 99 37.93 21.68 -70.44
N ASN A 100 39.04 22.38 -70.14
CA ASN A 100 39.62 22.44 -68.81
C ASN A 100 38.71 23.20 -67.83
N SER A 101 38.10 24.32 -68.24
CA SER A 101 37.17 25.08 -67.39
C SER A 101 35.88 24.29 -67.12
N LEU A 102 35.33 23.61 -68.13
CA LEU A 102 34.19 22.69 -67.97
C LEU A 102 34.55 21.49 -67.08
N ALA A 103 35.75 20.93 -67.22
CA ALA A 103 36.23 19.87 -66.34
C ALA A 103 36.31 20.35 -64.88
N THR A 104 36.83 21.55 -64.63
CA THR A 104 36.88 22.12 -63.27
C THR A 104 35.49 22.41 -62.70
N LEU A 105 34.55 22.95 -63.49
CA LEU A 105 33.16 23.15 -63.07
C LEU A 105 32.44 21.82 -62.81
N SER A 106 32.70 20.80 -63.63
CA SER A 106 32.13 19.46 -63.42
C SER A 106 32.68 18.78 -62.17
N ALA A 107 33.98 18.96 -61.88
CA ALA A 107 34.63 18.43 -60.69
C ALA A 107 34.14 19.13 -59.41
N GLU A 108 33.98 20.46 -59.44
CA GLU A 108 33.46 21.20 -58.29
C GLU A 108 31.96 20.95 -58.08
N LYS A 109 31.16 20.83 -59.15
CA LYS A 109 29.76 20.39 -59.09
C LYS A 109 29.63 18.99 -58.49
N SER A 110 30.46 18.04 -58.94
CA SER A 110 30.49 16.68 -58.40
C SER A 110 30.91 16.65 -56.93
N ARG A 111 31.89 17.47 -56.54
CA ARG A 111 32.29 17.64 -55.14
C ARG A 111 31.16 18.21 -54.29
N MET A 112 30.47 19.26 -54.74
CA MET A 112 29.34 19.85 -54.04
C MET A 112 28.18 18.86 -53.91
N GLU A 113 27.86 18.12 -54.97
CA GLU A 113 26.83 17.09 -54.96
C GLU A 113 27.19 15.94 -54.01
N ALA A 114 28.45 15.50 -53.99
CA ALA A 114 28.93 14.49 -53.04
C ALA A 114 28.84 14.96 -51.58
N SER A 115 29.19 16.23 -51.29
CA SER A 115 29.02 16.80 -49.94
C SER A 115 27.53 16.90 -49.55
N PHE A 116 26.65 17.26 -50.48
CA PHE A 116 25.21 17.33 -50.20
C PHE A 116 24.61 15.95 -49.94
N GLN A 117 25.03 14.92 -50.69
CA GLN A 117 24.59 13.55 -50.44
C GLN A 117 25.12 13.01 -49.10
N ALA A 118 26.36 13.35 -48.74
CA ALA A 118 26.93 13.02 -47.44
C ALA A 118 26.17 13.70 -46.29
N ASP A 119 25.88 15.00 -46.40
CA ASP A 119 25.10 15.76 -45.42
C ASP A 119 23.67 15.23 -45.29
N LYS A 120 23.02 14.90 -46.41
CA LYS A 120 21.69 14.28 -46.41
C LYS A 120 21.70 12.93 -45.69
N LYS A 121 22.72 12.10 -45.92
CA LYS A 121 22.88 10.81 -45.22
C LYS A 121 23.16 11.02 -43.73
N GLN A 122 24.00 12.00 -43.38
CA GLN A 122 24.31 12.35 -42.00
C GLN A 122 23.06 12.85 -41.26
N LEU A 123 22.28 13.76 -41.86
CA LEU A 123 21.02 14.25 -41.28
C LEU A 123 20.01 13.12 -41.07
N ARG A 124 19.86 12.20 -42.04
CA ARG A 124 19.02 11.01 -41.86
C ARG A 124 19.49 10.12 -40.71
N SER A 125 20.79 9.90 -40.59
CA SER A 125 21.36 9.15 -39.47
C SER A 125 21.13 9.85 -38.14
N GLN A 126 21.28 11.18 -38.08
CA GLN A 126 21.03 11.96 -36.87
C GLN A 126 19.55 11.94 -36.47
N ILE A 127 18.63 12.06 -37.44
CA ILE A 127 17.19 11.95 -37.19
C ILE A 127 16.87 10.55 -36.62
N SER A 128 17.36 9.49 -37.26
CA SER A 128 17.14 8.12 -36.78
C SER A 128 17.71 7.88 -35.37
N GLN A 129 18.91 8.40 -35.07
CA GLN A 129 19.50 8.32 -33.72
C GLN A 129 18.69 9.11 -32.69
N LYS A 130 18.18 10.29 -33.05
CA LYS A 130 17.34 11.10 -32.17
C LYS A 130 15.98 10.45 -31.94
N GLU A 131 15.37 9.85 -32.96
CA GLU A 131 14.14 9.07 -32.84
C GLU A 131 14.32 7.86 -31.93
N GLN A 132 15.41 7.10 -32.10
CA GLN A 132 15.75 5.99 -31.19
C GLN A 132 15.94 6.48 -29.75
N ALA A 133 16.69 7.56 -29.54
CA ALA A 133 16.87 8.13 -28.21
C ALA A 133 15.55 8.61 -27.57
N ILE A 134 14.64 9.19 -28.37
CA ILE A 134 13.30 9.58 -27.91
C ILE A 134 12.48 8.34 -27.53
N GLN A 135 12.53 7.26 -28.33
CA GLN A 135 11.85 6.00 -28.01
C GLN A 135 12.41 5.36 -26.74
N ASP A 136 13.72 5.35 -26.55
CA ASP A 136 14.39 4.85 -25.34
C ASP A 136 14.02 5.69 -24.10
N LEU A 137 13.95 7.01 -24.24
CA LEU A 137 13.50 7.88 -23.15
C LEU A 137 12.02 7.65 -22.83
N HIS A 138 11.18 7.43 -23.84
CA HIS A 138 9.76 7.16 -23.64
C HIS A 138 9.52 5.80 -22.97
N THR A 139 10.28 4.76 -23.35
CA THR A 139 10.21 3.44 -22.70
C THR A 139 10.69 3.51 -21.25
N ARG A 140 11.83 4.17 -21.00
CA ARG A 140 12.32 4.41 -19.62
C ARG A 140 11.35 5.21 -18.77
N ALA A 141 10.73 6.26 -19.32
CA ALA A 141 9.72 7.05 -18.61
C ALA A 141 8.48 6.20 -18.28
N LYS A 142 8.04 5.33 -19.20
CA LYS A 142 6.93 4.40 -18.97
C LYS A 142 7.26 3.35 -17.91
N GLU A 143 8.47 2.81 -17.92
CA GLU A 143 8.96 1.88 -16.89
C GLU A 143 9.04 2.54 -15.51
N GLN A 144 9.56 3.77 -15.43
CA GLN A 144 9.59 4.54 -14.18
C GLN A 144 8.18 4.85 -13.66
N ALA A 145 7.25 5.20 -14.54
CA ALA A 145 5.84 5.39 -14.17
C ALA A 145 5.20 4.10 -13.66
N ALA A 146 5.51 2.95 -14.27
CA ALA A 146 5.03 1.64 -13.82
C ALA A 146 5.62 1.26 -12.45
N ARG A 147 6.92 1.49 -12.22
CA ARG A 147 7.57 1.27 -10.92
C ARG A 147 6.95 2.16 -9.83
N ALA A 148 6.82 3.46 -10.08
CA ALA A 148 6.19 4.38 -9.14
C ALA A 148 4.73 3.98 -8.83
N LYS A 149 3.98 3.48 -9.82
CA LYS A 149 2.64 2.95 -9.59
C LYS A 149 2.66 1.71 -8.69
N ASN A 150 3.56 0.78 -8.93
CA ASN A 150 3.70 -0.42 -8.11
C ASN A 150 4.08 -0.08 -6.66
N ASP A 151 5.03 0.85 -6.46
CA ASP A 151 5.43 1.31 -5.13
C ASP A 151 4.24 1.95 -4.38
N VAL A 152 3.43 2.76 -5.08
CA VAL A 152 2.20 3.34 -4.54
C VAL A 152 1.19 2.25 -4.16
N ASP A 153 1.00 1.24 -4.98
CA ASP A 153 0.07 0.15 -4.71
C ASP A 153 0.57 -0.75 -3.56
N GLU A 154 1.88 -0.96 -3.42
CA GLU A 154 2.50 -1.65 -2.28
C GLU A 154 2.29 -0.87 -0.98
N VAL A 155 2.51 0.45 -0.98
CA VAL A 155 2.26 1.31 0.18
C VAL A 155 0.78 1.31 0.56
N LYS A 156 -0.13 1.34 -0.42
CA LYS A 156 -1.58 1.19 -0.16
C LYS A 156 -1.89 -0.16 0.49
N ALA A 157 -1.31 -1.26 0.00
CA ALA A 157 -1.51 -2.58 0.57
C ALA A 157 -1.01 -2.65 2.02
N LYS A 158 0.19 -2.12 2.30
CA LYS A 158 0.74 -2.00 3.66
C LYS A 158 -0.17 -1.18 4.57
N TRP A 159 -0.70 -0.06 4.09
CA TRP A 159 -1.63 0.77 4.86
C TRP A 159 -2.96 0.06 5.16
N ILE A 160 -3.50 -0.71 4.21
CA ILE A 160 -4.71 -1.52 4.43
C ILE A 160 -4.46 -2.57 5.51
N ILE A 161 -3.31 -3.25 5.49
CA ILE A 161 -2.95 -4.25 6.51
C ILE A 161 -2.82 -3.58 7.87
N GLU A 162 -2.07 -2.48 7.98
CA GLU A 162 -1.89 -1.76 9.24
C GLU A 162 -3.23 -1.25 9.81
N ARG A 163 -4.15 -0.80 8.93
CA ARG A 163 -5.51 -0.42 9.32
C ARG A 163 -6.28 -1.61 9.90
N GLN A 164 -6.23 -2.77 9.25
CA GLN A 164 -6.89 -3.99 9.74
C GLN A 164 -6.28 -4.49 11.05
N GLU A 165 -4.96 -4.38 11.22
CA GLU A 165 -4.28 -4.71 12.48
C GLU A 165 -4.74 -3.80 13.62
N ARG A 166 -4.79 -2.48 13.40
CA ARG A 166 -5.35 -1.55 14.41
C ARG A 166 -6.82 -1.80 14.71
N GLU A 167 -7.61 -2.19 13.72
CA GLU A 167 -9.01 -2.57 13.92
C GLU A 167 -9.12 -3.86 14.75
N LYS A 168 -8.24 -4.85 14.50
CA LYS A 168 -8.17 -6.08 15.32
C LYS A 168 -7.71 -5.77 16.74
N GLU A 169 -6.70 -4.93 16.93
CA GLU A 169 -6.22 -4.52 18.25
C GLU A 169 -7.29 -3.76 19.03
N THR A 170 -7.99 -2.82 18.40
CA THR A 170 -9.09 -2.08 19.06
C THR A 170 -10.28 -3.01 19.36
N SER A 171 -10.58 -3.97 18.49
CA SER A 171 -11.57 -5.02 18.75
C SER A 171 -11.17 -5.90 19.95
N ASN A 172 -9.91 -6.33 20.02
CA ASN A 172 -9.38 -7.12 21.14
C ASN A 172 -9.38 -6.32 22.45
N GLN A 173 -8.98 -5.04 22.41
CA GLN A 173 -9.07 -4.14 23.56
C GLN A 173 -10.50 -4.01 24.04
N MET A 174 -11.46 -3.89 23.12
CA MET A 174 -12.88 -3.84 23.44
C MET A 174 -13.39 -5.15 24.06
N LEU A 175 -12.94 -6.31 23.58
CA LEU A 175 -13.25 -7.61 24.19
C LEU A 175 -12.67 -7.72 25.61
N MET A 176 -11.40 -7.36 25.80
CA MET A 176 -10.76 -7.35 27.12
C MET A 176 -11.48 -6.41 28.10
N ILE A 177 -11.92 -5.23 27.63
CA ILE A 177 -12.73 -4.32 28.46
C ILE A 177 -14.08 -4.96 28.83
N ARG A 178 -14.77 -5.63 27.91
CA ARG A 178 -16.03 -6.34 28.23
C ARG A 178 -15.81 -7.47 29.23
N GLU A 179 -14.71 -8.21 29.11
CA GLU A 179 -14.34 -9.27 30.05
C GLU A 179 -14.04 -8.70 31.44
N LEU A 180 -13.26 -7.62 31.52
CA LEU A 180 -12.99 -6.93 32.79
C LEU A 180 -14.26 -6.36 33.42
N GLN A 181 -15.16 -5.79 32.62
CA GLN A 181 -16.47 -5.31 33.09
C GLN A 181 -17.33 -6.46 33.62
N LYS A 182 -17.30 -7.62 32.96
CA LYS A 182 -17.99 -8.82 33.43
C LYS A 182 -17.41 -9.31 34.76
N LEU A 183 -16.10 -9.45 34.86
CA LEU A 183 -15.44 -9.85 36.11
C LEU A 183 -15.72 -8.88 37.25
N TYR A 184 -15.71 -7.57 36.98
CA TYR A 184 -16.06 -6.55 37.96
C TYR A 184 -17.53 -6.66 38.41
N ALA A 185 -18.46 -6.96 37.50
CA ALA A 185 -19.86 -7.20 37.84
C ALA A 185 -20.01 -8.48 38.68
N ASP A 186 -19.32 -9.56 38.32
CA ASP A 186 -19.33 -10.82 39.05
C ASP A 186 -18.74 -10.66 40.47
N GLU A 187 -17.64 -9.92 40.62
CA GLU A 187 -17.07 -9.58 41.93
C GLU A 187 -18.02 -8.72 42.77
N ARG A 188 -18.73 -7.77 42.15
CA ARG A 188 -19.73 -6.95 42.83
C ARG A 188 -20.93 -7.78 43.29
N HIS A 189 -21.43 -8.68 42.44
CA HIS A 189 -22.49 -9.61 42.81
C HIS A 189 -22.05 -10.57 43.92
N LEU A 190 -20.81 -11.05 43.89
CA LEU A 190 -20.26 -11.89 44.94
C LEU A 190 -20.15 -11.13 46.27
N LYS A 191 -19.68 -9.88 46.23
CA LYS A 191 -19.62 -8.99 47.39
C LYS A 191 -21.03 -8.77 47.96
N ASP A 192 -22.00 -8.40 47.14
CA ASP A 192 -23.38 -8.18 47.56
C ASP A 192 -23.98 -9.46 48.18
N ASN A 193 -23.67 -10.64 47.64
CA ASN A 193 -24.11 -11.92 48.19
C ASN A 193 -23.46 -12.23 49.55
N ILE A 194 -22.16 -11.95 49.71
CA ILE A 194 -21.47 -12.09 51.00
C ILE A 194 -22.00 -11.09 52.02
N GLU A 195 -22.26 -9.84 51.61
CA GLU A 195 -22.88 -8.83 52.48
C GLU A 195 -24.30 -9.24 52.91
N MET A 196 -25.09 -9.83 52.01
CA MET A 196 -26.39 -10.40 52.34
C MET A 196 -26.26 -11.56 53.32
N GLN A 197 -25.32 -12.48 53.12
CA GLN A 197 -25.03 -13.57 54.06
C GLN A 197 -24.60 -13.02 55.43
N LEU A 198 -23.72 -12.03 55.47
CA LEU A 198 -23.28 -11.38 56.69
C LEU A 198 -24.45 -10.72 57.42
N ASN A 199 -25.34 -10.05 56.68
CA ASN A 199 -26.51 -9.41 57.25
C ASN A 199 -27.51 -10.44 57.79
N ASN A 200 -27.69 -11.57 57.09
CA ASN A 200 -28.49 -12.70 57.55
C ASN A 200 -27.90 -13.31 58.84
N PHE A 201 -26.59 -13.53 58.89
CA PHE A 201 -25.93 -14.00 60.10
C PHE A 201 -26.08 -12.98 61.23
N LYS A 202 -25.94 -11.68 60.97
CA LYS A 202 -26.15 -10.62 61.96
C LYS A 202 -27.59 -10.60 62.50
N THR A 203 -28.59 -10.78 61.64
CA THR A 203 -29.99 -10.89 62.09
C THR A 203 -30.23 -12.18 62.87
N GLN A 204 -29.65 -13.31 62.45
CA GLN A 204 -29.69 -14.55 63.20
C GLN A 204 -29.04 -14.39 64.58
N PHE A 205 -27.88 -13.74 64.68
CA PHE A 205 -27.22 -13.46 65.95
C PHE A 205 -28.07 -12.55 66.85
N ALA A 206 -28.65 -11.49 66.31
CA ALA A 206 -29.55 -10.61 67.07
C ALA A 206 -30.81 -11.36 67.55
N SER A 207 -31.40 -12.22 66.71
CA SER A 207 -32.53 -13.09 67.10
C SER A 207 -32.11 -14.07 68.19
N ASN A 208 -30.95 -14.69 68.07
CA ASN A 208 -30.44 -15.67 69.03
C ASN A 208 -30.03 -15.00 70.35
N GLU A 209 -29.55 -13.75 70.31
CA GLU A 209 -29.31 -12.93 71.50
C GLU A 209 -30.63 -12.55 72.20
N ALA A 210 -31.67 -12.19 71.44
CA ALA A 210 -33.01 -11.94 71.95
C ALA A 210 -33.69 -13.21 72.50
N GLU A 211 -33.45 -14.37 71.88
CA GLU A 211 -33.88 -15.66 72.43
C GLU A 211 -33.09 -16.02 73.69
N ASN A 212 -31.79 -15.73 73.74
CA ASN A 212 -30.98 -15.93 74.95
C ASN A 212 -31.40 -15.00 76.09
N SER A 213 -31.71 -13.73 75.83
CA SER A 213 -32.25 -12.82 76.85
C SER A 213 -33.62 -13.30 77.32
N ARG A 214 -34.50 -13.67 76.39
CA ARG A 214 -35.79 -14.29 76.72
C ARG A 214 -35.64 -15.60 77.50
N LEU A 215 -34.65 -16.43 77.20
CA LEU A 215 -34.34 -17.64 77.96
C LEU A 215 -33.84 -17.29 79.36
N ARG A 216 -32.99 -16.26 79.53
CA ARG A 216 -32.56 -15.78 80.85
C ARG A 216 -33.74 -15.23 81.65
N ASP A 217 -34.62 -14.47 81.01
CA ASP A 217 -35.83 -13.93 81.63
C ASP A 217 -36.82 -15.03 81.98
N LEU A 218 -37.02 -16.03 81.10
CA LEU A 218 -37.81 -17.22 81.42
C LEU A 218 -37.15 -18.00 82.56
N GLN A 219 -35.83 -18.08 82.63
CA GLN A 219 -35.11 -18.78 83.69
C GLN A 219 -35.17 -18.01 85.02
N SER A 220 -35.16 -16.68 85.00
CA SER A 220 -35.41 -15.84 86.17
C SER A 220 -36.86 -15.95 86.61
N GLN A 221 -37.82 -15.88 85.69
CA GLN A 221 -39.24 -16.14 85.93
C GLN A 221 -39.49 -17.56 86.41
N LEU A 222 -38.74 -18.57 85.98
CA LEU A 222 -38.87 -19.94 86.51
C LEU A 222 -38.30 -20.05 87.93
N LYS A 223 -37.21 -19.34 88.21
CA LYS A 223 -36.67 -19.23 89.58
C LYS A 223 -37.63 -18.47 90.48
N GLU A 224 -38.24 -17.42 89.98
CA GLU A 224 -39.21 -16.60 90.69
C GLU A 224 -40.54 -17.32 90.84
N ALA A 225 -41.05 -18.02 89.82
CA ALA A 225 -42.20 -18.90 89.93
C ALA A 225 -41.92 -20.10 90.83
N ARG A 226 -40.68 -20.62 90.90
CA ARG A 226 -40.27 -21.62 91.90
C ARG A 226 -40.19 -21.04 93.30
N SER A 227 -39.70 -19.81 93.46
CA SER A 227 -39.66 -19.13 94.76
C SER A 227 -41.07 -18.74 95.19
N GLN A 228 -41.92 -18.32 94.27
CA GLN A 228 -43.34 -18.05 94.44
C GLN A 228 -44.11 -19.34 94.64
N LEU A 229 -43.82 -20.47 93.99
CA LEU A 229 -44.41 -21.78 94.31
C LEU A 229 -43.94 -22.27 95.67
N LYS A 230 -42.72 -21.96 96.11
CA LYS A 230 -42.31 -22.18 97.50
C LYS A 230 -43.07 -21.24 98.45
N GLN A 231 -43.26 -19.98 98.08
CA GLN A 231 -44.02 -19.00 98.85
C GLN A 231 -45.52 -19.27 98.79
N PHE A 232 -46.05 -19.90 97.74
CA PHE A 232 -47.44 -20.32 97.53
C PHE A 232 -47.62 -21.77 97.93
N GLN A 233 -46.59 -22.56 98.19
CA GLN A 233 -46.71 -23.74 99.04
C GLN A 233 -46.80 -23.26 100.49
N ALA A 234 -45.99 -22.27 100.87
CA ALA A 234 -46.10 -21.58 102.15
C ALA A 234 -47.36 -20.70 102.29
N LYS A 235 -47.93 -20.22 101.18
CA LYS A 235 -49.18 -19.46 101.12
C LYS A 235 -50.35 -20.28 100.58
N ALA A 236 -50.22 -21.50 100.08
CA ALA A 236 -51.35 -22.43 99.85
C ALA A 236 -51.74 -23.12 101.17
N GLU A 237 -50.99 -22.86 102.23
CA GLU A 237 -51.53 -22.81 103.58
C GLU A 237 -52.54 -21.65 103.79
N GLN A 238 -52.79 -20.76 102.80
CA GLN A 238 -53.73 -19.62 102.86
C GLN A 238 -54.38 -19.25 101.50
N PRO A 239 -55.68 -19.51 101.28
CA PRO A 239 -56.33 -19.30 99.98
C PRO A 239 -56.82 -17.85 99.76
N SER A 240 -56.66 -17.33 98.53
CA SER A 240 -57.53 -16.32 97.86
C SER A 240 -56.84 -15.86 96.55
N ALA A 241 -57.31 -16.12 95.32
CA ALA A 241 -58.52 -15.71 94.58
C ALA A 241 -58.47 -14.32 93.88
N ASN A 242 -58.41 -14.38 92.54
CA ASN A 242 -59.04 -13.55 91.49
C ASN A 242 -58.67 -12.06 91.27
N ALA A 243 -58.32 -11.71 90.00
CA ALA A 243 -59.11 -10.83 89.10
C ALA A 243 -58.25 -10.26 87.93
N ALA A 244 -58.58 -10.59 86.67
CA ALA A 244 -58.32 -9.76 85.46
C ALA A 244 -58.82 -10.48 84.19
N SER A 245 -60.05 -10.21 83.72
CA SER A 245 -60.62 -10.84 82.51
C SER A 245 -61.20 -9.88 81.47
N VAL A 246 -61.00 -8.55 81.60
CA VAL A 246 -61.73 -7.58 80.75
C VAL A 246 -60.87 -6.91 79.66
N GLU A 247 -59.54 -6.79 79.81
CA GLU A 247 -58.66 -6.17 78.79
C GLU A 247 -58.32 -7.06 77.59
N SER A 248 -58.55 -8.38 77.69
CA SER A 248 -58.14 -9.34 76.67
C SER A 248 -58.96 -9.25 75.37
N GLY A 249 -60.21 -8.77 75.44
CA GLY A 249 -61.12 -8.71 74.30
C GLY A 249 -60.78 -7.64 73.26
N ALA A 250 -60.40 -6.43 73.69
CA ALA A 250 -60.08 -5.32 72.79
C ALA A 250 -58.75 -5.56 72.04
N LEU A 251 -57.76 -6.12 72.74
CA LEU A 251 -56.47 -6.49 72.17
C LEU A 251 -56.60 -7.59 71.10
N LEU A 252 -57.46 -8.58 71.35
CA LEU A 252 -57.74 -9.65 70.38
C LEU A 252 -58.36 -9.13 69.08
N GLN A 253 -59.17 -8.08 69.14
CA GLN A 253 -59.83 -7.51 67.97
C GLN A 253 -58.88 -6.66 67.12
N GLN A 254 -57.98 -5.91 67.75
CA GLN A 254 -56.91 -5.20 67.07
C GLN A 254 -55.93 -6.16 66.37
N VAL A 255 -55.51 -7.23 67.05
CA VAL A 255 -54.64 -8.26 66.46
C VAL A 255 -55.28 -8.95 65.25
N ARG A 256 -56.60 -9.16 65.26
CA ARG A 256 -57.32 -9.70 64.08
C ARG A 256 -57.28 -8.75 62.89
N GLN A 257 -57.40 -7.44 63.11
CA GLN A 257 -57.38 -6.45 62.05
C GLN A 257 -55.97 -6.30 61.45
N GLU A 258 -54.94 -6.29 62.29
CA GLU A 258 -53.54 -6.27 61.86
C GLU A 258 -53.18 -7.54 61.07
N MET A 259 -53.65 -8.71 61.51
CA MET A 259 -53.51 -9.97 60.76
C MET A 259 -54.18 -9.94 59.38
N GLN A 260 -55.31 -9.25 59.24
CA GLN A 260 -55.99 -9.11 57.95
C GLN A 260 -55.23 -8.17 57.01
N GLN A 261 -54.73 -7.04 57.53
CA GLN A 261 -53.90 -6.11 56.76
C GLN A 261 -52.58 -6.75 56.32
N LEU A 262 -51.94 -7.55 57.18
CA LEU A 262 -50.73 -8.31 56.81
C LEU A 262 -51.03 -9.31 55.69
N LYS A 263 -52.16 -10.02 55.75
CA LYS A 263 -52.56 -10.96 54.69
C LYS A 263 -52.78 -10.27 53.35
N GLU A 264 -53.40 -9.09 53.35
CA GLU A 264 -53.59 -8.29 52.14
C GLU A 264 -52.26 -7.80 51.57
N GLN A 265 -51.35 -7.30 52.42
CA GLN A 265 -50.01 -6.87 52.03
C GLN A 265 -49.18 -8.04 51.46
N HIS A 266 -49.20 -9.20 52.11
CA HIS A 266 -48.54 -10.40 51.59
C HIS A 266 -49.15 -10.87 50.27
N ALA A 267 -50.48 -10.83 50.11
CA ALA A 267 -51.13 -11.21 48.85
C ALA A 267 -50.76 -10.26 47.70
N VAL A 268 -50.55 -8.97 47.97
CA VAL A 268 -50.06 -8.00 46.98
C VAL A 268 -48.58 -8.23 46.67
N ALA A 269 -47.74 -8.48 47.68
CA ALA A 269 -46.32 -8.78 47.51
C ALA A 269 -46.11 -10.05 46.66
N ILE A 270 -46.87 -11.12 46.93
CA ILE A 270 -46.84 -12.35 46.12
C ILE A 270 -47.23 -12.07 44.66
N ARG A 271 -48.27 -11.26 44.43
CA ARG A 271 -48.69 -10.87 43.06
C ARG A 271 -47.67 -9.98 42.35
N GLN A 272 -46.88 -9.20 43.08
CA GLN A 272 -45.80 -8.41 42.50
C GLN A 272 -44.60 -9.29 42.16
N GLU A 273 -44.25 -10.24 43.05
CA GLU A 273 -43.15 -11.17 42.81
C GLU A 273 -43.49 -12.15 41.66
N GLN A 274 -44.71 -12.67 41.58
CA GLN A 274 -45.17 -13.45 40.42
C GLN A 274 -45.05 -12.68 39.10
N ARG A 275 -45.41 -11.38 39.09
CA ARG A 275 -45.23 -10.53 37.90
C ARG A 275 -43.76 -10.27 37.58
N ARG A 276 -42.89 -10.19 38.59
CA ARG A 276 -41.44 -10.05 38.40
C ARG A 276 -40.84 -11.33 37.80
N VAL A 277 -41.24 -12.49 38.30
CA VAL A 277 -40.83 -13.81 37.80
C VAL A 277 -41.26 -14.00 36.35
N LEU A 278 -42.52 -13.73 36.00
CA LEU A 278 -42.99 -13.85 34.61
C LEU A 278 -42.22 -12.95 33.63
N ARG A 279 -41.90 -11.72 34.02
CA ARG A 279 -41.06 -10.82 33.19
C ARG A 279 -39.63 -11.35 33.03
N ALA A 280 -39.06 -11.93 34.09
CA ALA A 280 -37.74 -12.54 34.04
C ALA A 280 -37.75 -13.80 33.15
N GLU A 281 -38.80 -14.62 33.23
CA GLU A 281 -38.99 -15.78 32.34
C GLU A 281 -39.15 -15.38 30.88
N GLU A 282 -39.94 -14.34 30.58
CA GLU A 282 -40.08 -13.82 29.22
C GLU A 282 -38.74 -13.29 28.66
N GLN A 283 -37.96 -12.59 29.49
CA GLN A 283 -36.63 -12.11 29.09
C GLN A 283 -35.66 -13.26 28.84
N SER A 284 -35.64 -14.26 29.74
CA SER A 284 -34.85 -15.49 29.58
C SER A 284 -35.24 -16.25 28.31
N ARG A 285 -36.54 -16.40 28.05
CA ARG A 285 -37.06 -17.05 26.84
C ARG A 285 -36.66 -16.32 25.56
N LYS A 286 -36.69 -14.98 25.55
CA LYS A 286 -36.21 -14.17 24.41
C LYS A 286 -34.71 -14.34 24.19
N GLN A 287 -33.91 -14.37 25.25
CA GLN A 287 -32.46 -14.61 25.14
C GLN A 287 -32.18 -16.02 24.62
N ALA A 288 -32.90 -17.04 25.11
CA ALA A 288 -32.78 -18.41 24.63
C ALA A 288 -33.12 -18.51 23.12
N ALA A 289 -34.20 -17.87 22.66
CA ALA A 289 -34.55 -17.85 21.25
C ALA A 289 -33.48 -17.17 20.37
N LEU A 290 -32.91 -16.04 20.82
CA LEU A 290 -31.81 -15.39 20.09
C LEU A 290 -30.54 -16.27 20.04
N HIS A 291 -30.27 -17.03 21.09
CA HIS A 291 -29.17 -17.98 21.10
C HIS A 291 -29.45 -19.17 20.17
N GLU A 292 -30.67 -19.69 20.15
CA GLU A 292 -31.10 -20.76 19.24
C GLU A 292 -30.99 -20.33 17.78
N ASP A 293 -31.46 -19.12 17.43
CA ASP A 293 -31.33 -18.56 16.08
C ASP A 293 -29.85 -18.41 15.66
N ARG A 294 -29.00 -17.95 16.59
CA ARG A 294 -27.56 -17.85 16.34
C ARG A 294 -26.95 -19.23 16.12
N VAL A 295 -27.30 -20.23 16.94
CA VAL A 295 -26.82 -21.61 16.79
C VAL A 295 -27.28 -22.17 15.45
N ALA A 296 -28.55 -22.03 15.08
CA ALA A 296 -29.08 -22.46 13.78
C ALA A 296 -28.34 -21.79 12.61
N SER A 297 -28.01 -20.50 12.71
CA SER A 297 -27.23 -19.81 11.68
C SER A 297 -25.79 -20.32 11.56
N LEU A 298 -25.18 -20.72 12.68
CA LEU A 298 -23.85 -21.32 12.69
C LEU A 298 -23.87 -22.76 12.14
N GLU A 299 -24.89 -23.53 12.49
CA GLU A 299 -25.12 -24.88 11.94
C GLU A 299 -25.37 -24.84 10.43
N ALA A 300 -26.14 -23.86 9.93
CA ALA A 300 -26.35 -23.66 8.50
C ALA A 300 -25.03 -23.34 7.77
N ARG A 301 -24.22 -22.42 8.32
CA ARG A 301 -22.88 -22.11 7.77
C ARG A 301 -21.93 -23.30 7.84
N LEU A 302 -21.99 -24.10 8.90
CA LEU A 302 -21.21 -25.34 9.01
C LEU A 302 -21.65 -26.39 7.98
N ALA A 303 -22.96 -26.47 7.68
CA ALA A 303 -23.46 -27.33 6.62
C ALA A 303 -23.00 -26.84 5.22
N GLU A 304 -23.04 -25.53 4.96
CA GLU A 304 -22.48 -24.93 3.73
C GLU A 304 -20.97 -25.21 3.59
N LEU A 305 -20.20 -25.06 4.67
CA LEU A 305 -18.78 -25.41 4.67
C LEU A 305 -18.56 -26.91 4.45
N SER A 306 -19.37 -27.77 5.09
CA SER A 306 -19.26 -29.22 4.93
C SER A 306 -19.60 -29.67 3.50
N THR A 307 -20.61 -29.04 2.88
CA THR A 307 -20.98 -29.34 1.48
C THR A 307 -19.94 -28.85 0.49
N THR A 308 -19.34 -27.68 0.70
CA THR A 308 -18.26 -27.17 -0.16
C THR A 308 -16.99 -28.01 -0.02
N VAL A 309 -16.60 -28.39 1.20
CA VAL A 309 -15.49 -29.34 1.40
C VAL A 309 -15.80 -30.69 0.72
N GLY A 310 -17.03 -31.18 0.86
CA GLY A 310 -17.47 -32.41 0.18
C GLY A 310 -17.44 -32.31 -1.36
N SER A 311 -17.71 -31.15 -1.95
CA SER A 311 -17.60 -30.96 -3.40
C SER A 311 -16.14 -30.91 -3.86
N TYR A 312 -15.25 -30.28 -3.09
CA TYR A 312 -13.80 -30.30 -3.36
C TYR A 312 -13.22 -31.72 -3.25
N ASP A 313 -13.62 -32.50 -2.26
CA ASP A 313 -13.16 -33.89 -2.12
C ASP A 313 -13.63 -34.77 -3.29
N ARG A 314 -14.87 -34.60 -3.76
CA ARG A 314 -15.37 -35.29 -4.97
C ARG A 314 -14.60 -34.89 -6.22
N LEU A 315 -14.32 -33.59 -6.40
CA LEU A 315 -13.53 -33.11 -7.53
C LEU A 315 -12.11 -33.68 -7.49
N ARG A 316 -11.50 -33.73 -6.29
CA ARG A 316 -10.18 -34.34 -6.09
C ARG A 316 -10.17 -35.84 -6.43
N GLN A 317 -11.22 -36.58 -6.09
CA GLN A 317 -11.35 -37.98 -6.50
C GLN A 317 -11.46 -38.12 -8.03
N GLN A 318 -12.30 -37.28 -8.66
CA GLN A 318 -12.42 -37.26 -10.12
C GLN A 318 -11.09 -36.95 -10.82
N ASP A 319 -10.32 -36.00 -10.28
CA ASP A 319 -8.98 -35.67 -10.80
C ASP A 319 -8.02 -36.85 -10.62
N GLN A 320 -8.03 -37.52 -9.46
CA GLN A 320 -7.22 -38.73 -9.23
C GLN A 320 -7.56 -39.86 -10.20
N ASP A 321 -8.85 -40.10 -10.45
CA ASP A 321 -9.31 -41.12 -11.40
C ASP A 321 -8.87 -40.77 -12.83
N SER A 322 -8.94 -39.50 -13.22
CA SER A 322 -8.47 -39.04 -14.54
C SER A 322 -6.95 -39.22 -14.71
N ILE A 323 -6.18 -38.93 -13.66
CA ILE A 323 -4.72 -39.15 -13.64
C ILE A 323 -4.42 -40.65 -13.75
N HIS A 324 -5.19 -41.51 -13.09
CA HIS A 324 -5.01 -42.96 -13.18
C HIS A 324 -5.31 -43.47 -14.60
N ALA A 325 -6.39 -43.01 -15.22
CA ALA A 325 -6.73 -43.37 -16.60
C ALA A 325 -5.65 -42.93 -17.60
N LEU A 326 -5.09 -41.72 -17.43
CA LEU A 326 -3.99 -41.23 -18.28
C LEU A 326 -2.70 -42.03 -18.07
N LYS A 327 -2.40 -42.45 -16.83
CA LYS A 327 -1.25 -43.33 -16.54
C LYS A 327 -1.41 -44.69 -17.22
N GLU A 328 -2.61 -45.26 -17.20
CA GLU A 328 -2.90 -46.54 -17.87
C GLU A 328 -2.76 -46.43 -19.40
N GLN A 329 -3.22 -45.32 -19.99
CA GLN A 329 -3.00 -45.05 -21.42
C GLN A 329 -1.52 -44.89 -21.77
N LEU A 330 -0.74 -44.21 -20.93
CA LEU A 330 0.71 -44.10 -21.09
C LEU A 330 1.40 -45.47 -21.02
N GLN A 331 1.01 -46.31 -20.06
CA GLN A 331 1.54 -47.66 -19.92
C GLN A 331 1.20 -48.53 -21.14
N ASN A 332 -0.04 -48.47 -21.64
CA ASN A 332 -0.46 -49.18 -22.85
C ASN A 332 0.31 -48.74 -24.12
N ILE A 333 0.73 -47.48 -24.20
CA ILE A 333 1.59 -46.99 -25.28
C ILE A 333 3.03 -47.48 -25.12
N GLN A 334 3.50 -47.61 -23.87
CA GLN A 334 4.85 -48.04 -23.55
C GLN A 334 5.07 -49.57 -23.71
N GLU A 335 4.00 -50.37 -23.63
CA GLU A 335 4.02 -51.83 -23.81
C GLU A 335 3.98 -52.33 -25.27
N ARG A 336 4.03 -51.45 -26.28
CA ARG A 336 4.18 -51.85 -27.70
C ARG A 336 5.65 -51.82 -28.15
N PRO A 337 6.38 -52.95 -28.23
CA PRO A 337 7.73 -52.97 -28.75
C PRO A 337 7.75 -53.09 -30.28
N SER A 338 8.64 -52.34 -30.91
CA SER A 338 8.95 -52.39 -32.34
C SER A 338 9.76 -53.65 -32.70
N THR A 339 9.29 -54.41 -33.69
CA THR A 339 9.99 -55.58 -34.26
C THR A 339 11.14 -55.15 -35.18
N GLY A 340 12.37 -55.45 -34.79
CA GLY A 340 13.58 -55.28 -35.61
C GLY A 340 14.02 -56.58 -36.30
N VAL A 341 14.29 -56.50 -37.60
CA VAL A 341 14.72 -57.61 -38.49
C VAL A 341 16.24 -57.87 -38.33
N LYS A 342 16.65 -59.15 -38.29
CA LYS A 342 18.05 -59.60 -38.33
C LYS A 342 18.40 -60.13 -39.73
N SER A 343 19.55 -59.74 -40.30
CA SER A 343 20.09 -60.29 -41.57
C SER A 343 21.04 -61.47 -41.29
N VAL A 344 20.99 -62.48 -42.16
CA VAL A 344 21.84 -63.68 -42.18
C VAL A 344 22.96 -63.49 -43.22
N SER A 345 24.15 -64.04 -42.93
CA SER A 345 25.37 -63.95 -43.74
C SER A 345 25.58 -65.24 -44.56
N ASP A 346 25.98 -65.11 -45.82
CA ASP A 346 26.34 -66.19 -46.75
C ASP A 346 27.83 -66.53 -46.67
N ASP A 347 28.17 -67.82 -46.82
CA ASP A 347 29.35 -68.33 -47.56
C ASP A 347 29.38 -69.87 -47.46
N VAL A 348 28.89 -70.58 -48.49
CA VAL A 348 29.09 -72.03 -48.68
C VAL A 348 29.39 -72.33 -50.15
N ASP A 349 30.48 -73.05 -50.40
CA ASP A 349 31.05 -73.35 -51.72
C ASP A 349 30.08 -74.06 -52.68
N VAL A 350 30.03 -73.56 -53.93
CA VAL A 350 29.12 -74.02 -55.00
C VAL A 350 29.18 -75.53 -55.25
N ALA A 351 30.35 -76.16 -55.10
CA ALA A 351 30.49 -77.61 -55.29
C ALA A 351 29.73 -78.42 -54.22
N THR A 352 29.81 -78.00 -52.95
CA THR A 352 29.03 -78.60 -51.86
C THR A 352 27.55 -78.33 -52.03
N LEU A 353 27.19 -77.16 -52.56
CA LEU A 353 25.82 -76.79 -52.88
C LEU A 353 25.25 -77.63 -54.04
N VAL A 354 26.07 -77.95 -55.04
CA VAL A 354 25.69 -78.80 -56.19
C VAL A 354 25.52 -80.25 -55.75
N ASP A 355 26.42 -80.78 -54.92
CA ASP A 355 26.28 -82.14 -54.38
C ASP A 355 25.08 -82.25 -53.43
N GLU A 356 24.84 -81.24 -52.58
CA GLU A 356 23.62 -81.14 -51.77
C GLU A 356 22.37 -80.96 -52.65
N MET A 357 22.43 -80.19 -53.74
CA MET A 357 21.32 -80.09 -54.70
C MET A 357 21.03 -81.41 -55.39
N VAL A 358 22.04 -82.19 -55.77
CA VAL A 358 21.86 -83.51 -56.39
C VAL A 358 21.28 -84.49 -55.35
N ARG A 359 21.75 -84.42 -54.11
CA ARG A 359 21.22 -85.22 -52.99
C ARG A 359 19.77 -84.86 -52.69
N LEU A 360 19.45 -83.57 -52.58
CA LEU A 360 18.10 -83.05 -52.38
C LEU A 360 17.20 -83.35 -53.56
N LYS A 361 17.67 -83.27 -54.80
CA LYS A 361 16.92 -83.68 -55.99
C LYS A 361 16.58 -85.16 -55.93
N LYS A 362 17.53 -86.05 -55.61
CA LYS A 362 17.26 -87.49 -55.43
C LYS A 362 16.27 -87.74 -54.29
N LEU A 363 16.40 -87.02 -53.17
CA LEU A 363 15.49 -87.13 -52.04
C LEU A 363 14.08 -86.67 -52.40
N LEU A 364 13.96 -85.56 -53.13
CA LEU A 364 12.72 -84.97 -53.59
C LEU A 364 12.03 -85.87 -54.63
N THR A 365 12.77 -86.47 -55.57
CA THR A 365 12.20 -87.47 -56.50
C THR A 365 11.73 -88.71 -55.73
N SER A 366 12.47 -89.15 -54.71
CA SER A 366 12.09 -90.29 -53.87
C SER A 366 10.86 -89.99 -53.00
N ALA A 367 10.73 -88.77 -52.50
CA ALA A 367 9.58 -88.29 -51.73
C ALA A 367 8.34 -88.06 -52.62
N ASN A 368 8.54 -87.53 -53.83
CA ASN A 368 7.51 -87.31 -54.82
C ASN A 368 6.95 -88.62 -55.40
N ASN A 369 7.78 -89.67 -55.48
CA ASN A 369 7.33 -91.03 -55.80
C ASN A 369 6.60 -91.71 -54.62
N ARG A 370 6.78 -91.21 -53.39
CA ARG A 370 6.11 -91.71 -52.17
C ARG A 370 4.85 -90.90 -51.81
N SER A 371 4.62 -89.73 -52.41
CA SER A 371 3.42 -88.93 -52.19
C SER A 371 2.27 -89.42 -53.05
N ALA A 372 1.06 -89.40 -52.50
CA ALA A 372 -0.16 -89.85 -53.18
C ALA A 372 -0.51 -89.01 -54.44
N ASN A 373 0.14 -87.86 -54.63
CA ASN A 373 0.11 -87.05 -55.85
C ASN A 373 1.56 -86.74 -56.28
N PRO A 374 2.08 -87.32 -57.38
CA PRO A 374 3.39 -86.95 -57.91
C PRO A 374 3.30 -85.61 -58.67
N LEU A 375 4.05 -84.61 -58.23
CA LEU A 375 4.22 -83.33 -58.92
C LEU A 375 5.24 -83.49 -60.06
N ASP A 376 5.00 -82.86 -61.21
CA ASP A 376 5.93 -82.91 -62.34
C ASP A 376 7.15 -82.02 -62.06
N LEU A 377 8.24 -82.64 -61.61
CA LEU A 377 9.49 -81.96 -61.25
C LEU A 377 10.26 -81.47 -62.49
N GLY A 378 9.77 -81.75 -63.71
CA GLY A 378 10.35 -81.27 -64.97
C GLY A 378 10.15 -79.77 -65.18
N GLU A 379 8.95 -79.22 -64.96
CA GLU A 379 8.67 -77.80 -65.23
C GLU A 379 9.30 -76.86 -64.20
N ILE A 380 9.41 -77.27 -62.94
CA ILE A 380 9.97 -76.44 -61.86
C ILE A 380 11.50 -76.34 -61.97
N LEU A 381 12.16 -77.40 -62.42
CA LEU A 381 13.62 -77.44 -62.58
C LEU A 381 14.09 -76.93 -63.95
N SER A 382 13.18 -76.61 -64.87
CA SER A 382 13.48 -76.08 -66.22
C SER A 382 13.63 -74.55 -66.27
N PHE A 383 13.87 -73.89 -65.14
CA PHE A 383 14.17 -72.45 -65.06
C PHE A 383 15.52 -72.05 -65.74
N GLY A 384 16.16 -72.98 -66.43
CA GLY A 384 17.29 -72.74 -67.32
C GLY A 384 16.83 -72.51 -68.76
N GLY A 385 16.37 -71.30 -69.06
CA GLY A 385 16.33 -70.79 -70.43
C GLY A 385 14.94 -70.62 -71.04
N ARG A 386 14.35 -69.42 -70.87
CA ARG A 386 13.41 -68.85 -71.84
C ARG A 386 13.23 -67.34 -71.62
N THR A 387 13.12 -66.64 -72.73
CA THR A 387 13.33 -65.21 -72.95
C THR A 387 12.11 -64.35 -72.60
N SER A 388 11.66 -64.37 -71.34
CA SER A 388 10.62 -63.48 -70.79
C SER A 388 11.18 -62.36 -69.90
N SER A 389 12.50 -62.30 -69.71
CA SER A 389 13.17 -61.43 -68.72
C SER A 389 13.19 -59.93 -69.05
N THR A 390 12.64 -59.42 -70.15
CA THR A 390 12.68 -57.96 -70.42
C THR A 390 11.43 -57.24 -69.94
N ALA A 391 10.23 -57.78 -70.17
CA ALA A 391 8.98 -57.16 -69.75
C ALA A 391 8.82 -57.15 -68.21
N ASP A 392 9.08 -58.29 -67.56
CA ASP A 392 9.00 -58.40 -66.11
C ASP A 392 10.11 -57.59 -65.41
N HIS A 393 11.29 -57.46 -66.05
CA HIS A 393 12.39 -56.67 -65.50
C HIS A 393 12.16 -55.16 -65.62
N THR A 394 11.52 -54.68 -66.71
CA THR A 394 11.10 -53.28 -66.79
C THR A 394 9.99 -52.94 -65.81
N HIS A 395 9.04 -53.87 -65.56
CA HIS A 395 8.00 -53.67 -64.55
C HIS A 395 8.57 -53.69 -63.13
N CYS A 396 9.50 -54.62 -62.84
CA CYS A 396 10.23 -54.68 -61.57
C CYS A 396 11.07 -53.40 -61.36
N GLU A 397 11.73 -52.90 -62.40
CA GLU A 397 12.52 -51.66 -62.35
C GLU A 397 11.63 -50.44 -62.08
N GLN A 398 10.46 -50.34 -62.71
CA GLN A 398 9.48 -49.28 -62.45
C GLN A 398 8.93 -49.34 -61.01
N GLN A 399 8.62 -50.55 -60.50
CA GLN A 399 8.20 -50.72 -59.11
C GLN A 399 9.32 -50.34 -58.13
N LEU A 400 10.57 -50.70 -58.43
CA LEU A 400 11.73 -50.37 -57.62
C LEU A 400 11.98 -48.85 -57.59
N GLN A 401 11.86 -48.18 -58.74
CA GLN A 401 11.89 -46.70 -58.81
C GLN A 401 10.71 -46.05 -58.05
N GLY A 402 9.51 -46.65 -58.09
CA GLY A 402 8.36 -46.18 -57.31
C GLY A 402 8.60 -46.28 -55.79
N VAL A 403 9.13 -47.42 -55.34
CA VAL A 403 9.49 -47.64 -53.93
C VAL A 403 10.65 -46.72 -53.50
N GLN A 404 11.63 -46.46 -54.37
CA GLN A 404 12.70 -45.50 -54.12
C GLN A 404 12.15 -44.09 -53.91
N LYS A 405 11.22 -43.61 -54.76
CA LYS A 405 10.58 -42.30 -54.58
C LYS A 405 9.78 -42.21 -53.28
N LEU A 406 9.06 -43.27 -52.89
CA LEU A 406 8.34 -43.31 -51.62
C LEU A 406 9.30 -43.33 -50.42
N LEU A 407 10.43 -44.05 -50.52
CA LEU A 407 11.48 -44.06 -49.51
C LEU A 407 12.13 -42.68 -49.37
N GLU A 408 12.41 -42.01 -50.48
CA GLU A 408 12.94 -40.63 -50.50
C GLU A 408 11.95 -39.64 -49.87
N ALA A 409 10.67 -39.73 -50.23
CA ALA A 409 9.61 -38.92 -49.62
C ALA A 409 9.47 -39.17 -48.10
N ALA A 410 9.52 -40.43 -47.68
CA ALA A 410 9.50 -40.80 -46.26
C ALA A 410 10.74 -40.30 -45.51
N LYS A 411 11.93 -40.34 -46.14
CA LYS A 411 13.17 -39.77 -45.59
C LYS A 411 13.07 -38.26 -45.42
N GLN A 412 12.55 -37.54 -46.41
CA GLN A 412 12.31 -36.10 -46.33
C GLN A 412 11.30 -35.76 -45.22
N GLN A 413 10.21 -36.52 -45.11
CA GLN A 413 9.22 -36.34 -44.06
C GLN A 413 9.82 -36.59 -42.67
N ARG A 414 10.66 -37.61 -42.52
CA ARG A 414 11.40 -37.88 -41.27
C ARG A 414 12.34 -36.74 -40.91
N GLN A 415 13.08 -36.19 -41.88
CA GLN A 415 13.97 -35.05 -41.66
C GLN A 415 13.20 -33.79 -41.19
N LEU A 416 12.02 -33.51 -41.77
CA LEU A 416 11.18 -32.40 -41.31
C LEU A 416 10.65 -32.61 -39.88
N LEU A 417 10.29 -33.84 -39.52
CA LEU A 417 9.89 -34.17 -38.15
C LEU A 417 11.07 -34.05 -37.18
N GLU A 418 12.27 -34.50 -37.55
CA GLU A 418 13.49 -34.33 -36.76
C GLU A 418 13.80 -32.84 -36.52
N GLN A 419 13.68 -31.99 -37.55
CA GLN A 419 13.84 -30.54 -37.41
C GLN A 419 12.78 -29.93 -36.47
N LYS A 420 11.52 -30.35 -36.56
CA LYS A 420 10.46 -29.90 -35.65
C LYS A 420 10.72 -30.32 -34.21
N VAL A 421 11.19 -31.55 -33.99
CA VAL A 421 11.55 -32.06 -32.66
C VAL A 421 12.73 -31.26 -32.08
N GLN A 422 13.76 -30.97 -32.88
CA GLN A 422 14.89 -30.13 -32.45
C GLN A 422 14.46 -28.70 -32.08
N LEU A 423 13.58 -28.09 -32.88
CA LEU A 423 13.01 -26.78 -32.56
C LEU A 423 12.22 -26.82 -31.25
N GLN A 424 11.37 -27.82 -31.05
CA GLN A 424 10.62 -28.00 -29.80
C GLN A 424 11.55 -28.25 -28.59
N GLN A 425 12.62 -29.02 -28.75
CA GLN A 425 13.63 -29.23 -27.71
C GLN A 425 14.32 -27.92 -27.33
N SER A 426 14.71 -27.09 -28.31
CA SER A 426 15.28 -25.77 -28.04
C SER A 426 14.30 -24.86 -27.31
N HIS A 427 13.01 -24.92 -27.67
CA HIS A 427 11.98 -24.13 -27.00
C HIS A 427 11.78 -24.60 -25.55
N ILE A 428 11.73 -25.91 -25.32
CA ILE A 428 11.64 -26.49 -23.97
C ILE A 428 12.84 -26.07 -23.13
N GLN A 429 14.06 -26.10 -23.69
CA GLN A 429 15.26 -25.64 -23.00
C GLN A 429 15.18 -24.15 -22.63
N THR A 430 14.75 -23.28 -23.54
CA THR A 430 14.58 -21.85 -23.22
C THR A 430 13.51 -21.60 -22.16
N LEU A 431 12.44 -22.41 -22.14
CA LEU A 431 11.42 -22.35 -21.10
C LEU A 431 11.96 -22.84 -19.75
N GLN A 432 12.76 -23.91 -19.74
CA GLN A 432 13.42 -24.40 -18.53
C GLN A 432 14.38 -23.34 -17.95
N GLU A 433 15.18 -22.68 -18.79
CA GLU A 433 16.05 -21.58 -18.37
C GLU A 433 15.25 -20.40 -17.80
N LYS A 434 14.14 -20.01 -18.45
CA LYS A 434 13.25 -18.97 -17.93
C LYS A 434 12.64 -19.35 -16.59
N VAL A 435 12.20 -20.60 -16.42
CA VAL A 435 11.68 -21.09 -15.13
C VAL A 435 12.77 -21.06 -14.06
N GLN A 436 14.01 -21.44 -14.39
CA GLN A 436 15.13 -21.34 -13.45
C GLN A 436 15.43 -19.90 -13.02
N VAL A 437 15.43 -18.95 -13.96
CA VAL A 437 15.61 -17.53 -13.64
C VAL A 437 14.46 -17.01 -12.78
N LEU A 438 13.21 -17.31 -13.14
CA LEU A 438 12.04 -16.90 -12.35
C LEU A 438 12.06 -17.49 -10.94
N ASN A 439 12.47 -18.75 -10.78
CA ASN A 439 12.60 -19.35 -9.46
C ASN A 439 13.69 -18.64 -8.63
N ARG A 440 14.82 -18.28 -9.24
CA ARG A 440 15.88 -17.52 -8.58
C ARG A 440 15.40 -16.12 -8.18
N ASP A 441 14.67 -15.43 -9.05
CA ASP A 441 14.09 -14.12 -8.75
C ASP A 441 13.07 -14.20 -7.59
N ILE A 442 12.29 -15.28 -7.52
CA ILE A 442 11.37 -15.55 -6.41
C ILE A 442 12.15 -15.80 -5.11
N GLU A 443 13.22 -16.62 -5.15
CA GLU A 443 14.07 -16.87 -3.99
C GLU A 443 14.73 -15.58 -3.47
N ASP A 444 15.24 -14.73 -4.36
CA ASP A 444 15.83 -13.44 -4.02
C ASP A 444 14.77 -12.51 -3.39
N ALA A 445 13.57 -12.42 -3.96
CA ALA A 445 12.47 -11.63 -3.40
C ALA A 445 12.01 -12.16 -2.03
N GLU A 446 11.94 -13.48 -1.84
CA GLU A 446 11.64 -14.09 -0.54
C GLU A 446 12.70 -13.74 0.51
N MET A 447 13.98 -13.73 0.13
CA MET A 447 15.08 -13.36 1.01
C MET A 447 15.02 -11.88 1.40
N GLU A 448 14.69 -10.98 0.46
CA GLU A 448 14.48 -9.56 0.75
C GLU A 448 13.30 -9.34 1.72
N LEU A 449 12.17 -10.02 1.49
CA LEU A 449 11.02 -9.95 2.39
C LEU A 449 11.34 -10.49 3.78
N LYS A 450 12.09 -11.60 3.89
CA LYS A 450 12.59 -12.12 5.17
C LYS A 450 13.46 -11.10 5.88
N GLN A 451 14.41 -10.47 5.19
CA GLN A 451 15.28 -9.44 5.77
C GLN A 451 14.50 -8.19 6.20
N GLN A 452 13.50 -7.76 5.43
CA GLN A 452 12.61 -6.66 5.81
C GLN A 452 11.80 -7.01 7.06
N GLY A 453 11.27 -8.24 7.14
CA GLY A 453 10.58 -8.75 8.32
C GLY A 453 11.47 -8.78 9.57
N GLU A 454 12.72 -9.20 9.43
CA GLU A 454 13.70 -9.17 10.53
C GLU A 454 14.03 -7.75 10.98
N LYS A 455 14.22 -6.81 10.05
CA LYS A 455 14.44 -5.38 10.37
C LYS A 455 13.27 -4.79 11.14
N LEU A 456 12.03 -5.04 10.71
CA LEU A 456 10.83 -4.58 11.43
C LEU A 456 10.72 -5.24 12.81
N ARG A 457 11.03 -6.54 12.92
CA ARG A 457 11.04 -7.25 14.21
C ARG A 457 12.08 -6.69 15.18
N LEU A 458 13.28 -6.33 14.69
CA LEU A 458 14.32 -5.68 15.50
C LEU A 458 13.90 -4.27 15.90
N ALA A 459 13.30 -3.49 15.00
CA ALA A 459 12.77 -2.17 15.32
C ALA A 459 11.70 -2.24 16.42
N LEU A 460 10.73 -3.16 16.30
CA LEU A 460 9.71 -3.40 17.33
C LEU A 460 10.31 -3.83 18.66
N LYS A 461 11.33 -4.70 18.66
CA LYS A 461 12.06 -5.05 19.89
C LYS A 461 12.73 -3.83 20.52
N SER A 462 13.39 -2.98 19.73
CA SER A 462 14.06 -1.78 20.23
C SER A 462 13.09 -0.73 20.76
N GLU A 463 11.93 -0.56 20.13
CA GLU A 463 10.88 0.32 20.66
C GLU A 463 10.30 -0.24 21.95
N ARG A 464 10.05 -1.55 22.01
CA ARG A 464 9.59 -2.21 23.24
C ARG A 464 10.58 -2.04 24.40
N THR A 465 11.88 -2.16 24.17
CA THR A 465 12.88 -1.94 25.22
C THR A 465 12.92 -0.48 25.67
N LYS A 466 12.85 0.48 24.74
CA LYS A 466 12.76 1.92 25.09
C LYS A 466 11.53 2.23 25.94
N TRP A 467 10.37 1.67 25.60
CA TRP A 467 9.15 1.85 26.40
C TRP A 467 9.24 1.19 27.77
N GLN A 468 9.90 0.03 27.86
CA GLN A 468 10.17 -0.62 29.14
C GLN A 468 11.12 0.20 30.02
N GLU A 469 12.17 0.78 29.43
CA GLU A 469 13.11 1.69 30.10
C GLU A 469 12.40 2.95 30.57
N ALA A 470 11.64 3.63 29.70
CA ALA A 470 10.87 4.82 30.05
C ALA A 470 9.84 4.55 31.16
N LYS A 471 9.20 3.36 31.14
CA LYS A 471 8.31 2.93 32.22
C LYS A 471 9.09 2.74 33.53
N ALA A 472 10.25 2.08 33.48
CA ALA A 472 11.08 1.87 34.65
C ALA A 472 11.63 3.18 35.24
N GLU A 473 11.98 4.14 34.38
CA GLU A 473 12.38 5.50 34.78
C GLU A 473 11.23 6.23 35.48
N LEU A 474 10.01 6.20 34.93
CA LEU A 474 8.84 6.81 35.56
C LEU A 474 8.48 6.14 36.91
N GLU A 475 8.55 4.80 36.97
CA GLU A 475 8.39 4.06 38.22
C GLU A 475 9.46 4.44 39.24
N ASN A 476 10.71 4.67 38.81
CA ASN A 476 11.78 5.10 39.71
C ASN A 476 11.59 6.54 40.19
N GLU A 477 11.21 7.46 39.30
CA GLU A 477 10.90 8.86 39.66
C GLU A 477 9.75 8.94 40.66
N THR A 478 8.69 8.16 40.47
CA THR A 478 7.56 8.13 41.41
C THR A 478 7.95 7.53 42.75
N ARG A 479 8.79 6.48 42.78
CA ARG A 479 9.39 5.96 44.02
C ARG A 479 10.27 6.98 44.73
N CYS A 480 11.11 7.72 44.00
CA CYS A 480 11.94 8.78 44.58
C CYS A 480 11.08 9.88 45.21
N LYS A 481 10.05 10.36 44.50
CA LYS A 481 9.10 11.36 45.03
C LYS A 481 8.35 10.84 46.26
N LEU A 482 7.95 9.56 46.27
CA LEU A 482 7.33 8.93 47.44
C LEU A 482 8.29 8.95 48.65
N ASN A 483 9.53 8.51 48.45
CA ASN A 483 10.56 8.49 49.50
C ASN A 483 10.84 9.90 50.05
N GLU A 484 10.87 10.92 49.19
CA GLU A 484 11.02 12.32 49.62
C GLU A 484 9.85 12.78 50.49
N LEU A 485 8.60 12.47 50.10
CA LEU A 485 7.42 12.79 50.88
C LEU A 485 7.39 12.05 52.23
N GLU A 486 7.78 10.78 52.26
CA GLU A 486 7.92 10.00 53.50
C GLU A 486 8.96 10.62 54.43
N GLN A 487 10.12 11.03 53.91
CA GLN A 487 11.15 11.71 54.70
C GLN A 487 10.67 13.06 55.24
N LEU A 488 9.92 13.85 54.46
CA LEU A 488 9.36 15.11 54.92
C LEU A 488 8.33 14.87 56.04
N LEU A 489 7.48 13.86 55.89
CA LEU A 489 6.49 13.48 56.89
C LEU A 489 7.17 12.94 58.18
N GLN A 490 8.24 12.17 58.05
CA GLN A 490 9.04 11.71 59.18
C GLN A 490 9.73 12.87 59.90
N LYS A 491 10.29 13.84 59.17
CA LYS A 491 10.84 15.07 59.74
C LYS A 491 9.77 15.90 60.45
N GLN A 492 8.56 15.99 59.90
CA GLN A 492 7.44 16.67 60.57
C GLN A 492 7.03 15.94 61.85
N ARG A 493 6.94 14.60 61.84
CA ARG A 493 6.69 13.79 63.04
C ARG A 493 7.76 14.01 64.10
N GLN A 494 9.04 14.01 63.72
CA GLN A 494 10.16 14.28 64.63
C GLN A 494 10.09 15.68 65.23
N ARG A 495 9.82 16.72 64.41
CA ARG A 495 9.64 18.10 64.90
C ARG A 495 8.45 18.20 65.86
N SER A 496 7.33 17.54 65.55
CA SER A 496 6.17 17.51 66.43
C SER A 496 6.44 16.78 67.74
N LEU A 497 7.21 15.68 67.70
CA LEU A 497 7.63 14.95 68.90
C LEU A 497 8.55 15.83 69.76
N GLN A 498 9.53 16.50 69.15
CA GLN A 498 10.42 17.44 69.85
C GLN A 498 9.65 18.59 70.49
N LEU A 499 8.67 19.18 69.79
CA LEU A 499 7.80 20.21 70.37
C LEU A 499 6.96 19.68 71.53
N LEU A 500 6.47 18.44 71.46
CA LEU A 500 5.76 17.81 72.57
C LEU A 500 6.70 17.57 73.77
N ASP A 501 7.91 17.07 73.53
CA ASP A 501 8.93 16.87 74.57
C ASP A 501 9.31 18.20 75.23
N GLU A 502 9.49 19.27 74.46
CA GLU A 502 9.73 20.63 74.97
C GLU A 502 8.57 21.12 75.83
N LYS A 503 7.32 20.92 75.37
CA LYS A 503 6.13 21.28 76.15
C LYS A 503 5.98 20.43 77.42
N GLU A 504 6.35 19.17 77.39
CA GLU A 504 6.35 18.30 78.57
C GLU A 504 7.45 18.72 79.57
N GLN A 505 8.61 19.16 79.09
CA GLN A 505 9.66 19.76 79.93
C GLN A 505 9.20 21.11 80.52
N GLU A 506 8.52 21.95 79.74
CA GLU A 506 7.89 23.18 80.25
C GLU A 506 6.84 22.84 81.33
N ILE A 507 6.00 21.82 81.13
CA ILE A 507 5.02 21.39 82.14
C ILE A 507 5.74 20.88 83.40
N LYS A 508 6.79 20.06 83.28
CA LYS A 508 7.58 19.57 84.42
C LYS A 508 8.30 20.70 85.16
N THR A 509 8.83 21.69 84.44
CA THR A 509 9.46 22.87 85.06
C THR A 509 8.43 23.76 85.74
N LEU A 510 7.24 23.93 85.16
CA LEU A 510 6.13 24.62 85.80
C LEU A 510 5.63 23.86 87.03
N GLN A 511 5.46 22.53 86.97
CA GLN A 511 5.07 21.70 88.10
C GLN A 511 6.10 21.74 89.22
N THR A 512 7.39 21.61 88.93
CA THR A 512 8.45 21.75 89.94
C THR A 512 8.51 23.17 90.50
N SER A 513 8.33 24.21 89.68
CA SER A 513 8.21 25.58 90.18
C SER A 513 6.99 25.76 91.08
N PHE A 514 5.85 25.17 90.72
CA PHE A 514 4.61 25.18 91.48
C PHE A 514 4.75 24.42 92.80
N GLU A 515 5.40 23.25 92.80
CA GLU A 515 5.76 22.50 94.00
C GLU A 515 6.72 23.27 94.90
N VAL A 516 7.69 23.99 94.35
CA VAL A 516 8.60 24.87 95.13
C VAL A 516 7.83 26.04 95.75
N PHE A 517 6.91 26.67 94.99
CA PHE A 517 6.03 27.73 95.51
C PHE A 517 5.04 27.22 96.57
N HIS A 518 4.50 26.02 96.41
CA HIS A 518 3.58 25.42 97.39
C HIS A 518 4.31 24.82 98.60
N SER A 519 5.52 24.28 98.44
CA SER A 519 6.35 23.82 99.55
C SER A 519 6.87 24.98 100.42
N ALA A 520 7.03 26.18 99.84
CA ALA A 520 7.34 27.39 100.59
C ALA A 520 6.13 27.96 101.37
N THR A 521 4.90 27.55 101.03
CA THR A 521 3.67 28.16 101.57
C THR A 521 2.88 27.22 102.52
N ASN A 522 3.31 25.97 102.70
CA ASN A 522 2.60 24.97 103.51
C ASN A 522 3.30 24.61 104.84
N VAL A 523 3.49 25.61 105.70
CA VAL A 523 3.49 25.42 107.16
C VAL A 523 2.38 26.31 107.72
N GLY A 524 1.16 25.77 107.85
CA GLY A 524 0.07 26.49 108.50
C GLY A 524 -1.34 26.00 108.20
N THR A 525 -1.80 25.04 109.03
CA THR A 525 -3.18 24.95 109.56
C THR A 525 -4.39 24.74 108.63
N ALA A 526 -4.86 23.49 108.64
CA ALA A 526 -6.19 23.02 109.10
C ALA A 526 -7.51 23.53 108.46
N LEU A 527 -8.29 22.52 108.03
CA LEU A 527 -9.73 22.29 108.20
C LEU A 527 -10.74 22.79 107.14
N ALA A 528 -11.65 21.85 106.79
CA ALA A 528 -13.04 22.01 106.34
C ALA A 528 -13.37 22.01 104.81
N THR A 529 -14.11 20.96 104.42
CA THR A 529 -15.16 20.85 103.37
C THR A 529 -16.09 22.08 103.29
N PRO A 530 -16.86 22.37 102.19
CA PRO A 530 -17.58 21.41 101.31
C PRO A 530 -17.74 21.79 99.80
N GLY A 531 -18.23 20.82 98.99
CA GLY A 531 -19.34 21.04 98.03
C GLY A 531 -19.08 21.48 96.58
N MET A 532 -19.55 20.63 95.65
CA MET A 532 -20.32 20.96 94.43
C MET A 532 -19.63 21.00 93.04
N GLU A 533 -19.93 19.94 92.29
CA GLU A 533 -20.27 19.88 90.85
C GLU A 533 -19.21 20.20 89.78
N ALA A 534 -18.67 19.12 89.21
CA ALA A 534 -17.95 19.09 87.95
C ALA A 534 -18.77 18.36 86.87
N ALA A 535 -18.76 18.97 85.68
CA ALA A 535 -18.85 18.38 84.33
C ALA A 535 -20.05 17.47 84.00
N GLY A 536 -20.85 17.72 82.96
CA GLY A 536 -20.48 18.24 81.64
C GLY A 536 -21.05 17.25 80.61
N GLY A 537 -22.33 17.46 80.26
CA GLY A 537 -23.09 16.67 79.31
C GLY A 537 -23.68 17.56 78.22
N GLU A 538 -23.61 17.06 76.99
CA GLU A 538 -23.83 17.70 75.70
C GLU A 538 -25.19 18.39 75.50
N SER A 539 -25.19 19.45 74.69
CA SER A 539 -26.20 19.79 73.66
C SER A 539 -26.12 21.29 73.33
N PHE A 540 -25.90 21.66 72.06
CA PHE A 540 -26.88 22.39 71.24
C PHE A 540 -26.33 22.75 69.85
N ALA A 541 -27.19 22.63 68.84
CA ALA A 541 -26.95 22.87 67.42
C ALA A 541 -27.49 24.24 66.94
N TYR A 542 -26.90 24.80 65.87
CA TYR A 542 -27.54 25.67 64.85
C TYR A 542 -26.54 25.84 63.67
N SER A 543 -26.80 25.42 62.42
CA SER A 543 -27.58 26.07 61.32
C SER A 543 -27.02 27.45 60.93
N SER A 544 -26.87 27.95 59.70
CA SER A 544 -27.39 27.73 58.34
C SER A 544 -26.44 28.48 57.38
N ASP A 545 -26.04 27.96 56.22
CA ASP A 545 -26.55 28.26 54.86
C ASP A 545 -26.51 29.74 54.42
N ALA A 546 -25.80 30.04 53.32
CA ALA A 546 -26.00 31.21 52.45
C ALA A 546 -25.24 31.05 51.12
N ASP A 547 -25.98 30.60 50.11
CA ASP A 547 -25.72 30.72 48.68
C ASP A 547 -25.89 32.20 48.22
N SER A 548 -25.02 32.69 47.32
CA SER A 548 -25.34 33.83 46.43
C SER A 548 -24.34 33.97 45.27
N VAL A 549 -24.96 34.05 44.10
CA VAL A 549 -24.49 34.02 42.70
C VAL A 549 -23.80 35.34 42.24
N GLU A 550 -23.10 35.25 41.10
CA GLU A 550 -22.80 36.29 40.07
C GLU A 550 -21.54 37.16 40.25
N VAL A 551 -20.80 37.66 39.25
CA VAL A 551 -20.63 37.56 37.77
C VAL A 551 -19.44 38.52 37.49
N GLU A 552 -18.55 38.20 36.52
CA GLU A 552 -17.56 39.11 35.87
C GLU A 552 -16.49 39.79 36.77
N GLY A 553 -15.30 40.21 36.36
CA GLY A 553 -14.61 40.39 35.10
C GLY A 553 -13.35 41.22 35.44
N GLU A 554 -12.21 40.86 34.84
CA GLU A 554 -11.03 41.70 34.55
C GLU A 554 -10.73 42.95 35.41
N GLN A 555 -9.63 42.91 36.19
CA GLN A 555 -8.63 44.00 36.33
C GLN A 555 -7.65 43.65 37.46
N ARG A 556 -6.49 43.08 37.09
CA ARG A 556 -5.41 42.78 38.05
C ARG A 556 -4.06 43.32 37.58
N ASP A 557 -4.06 44.54 37.07
CA ASP A 557 -2.83 45.30 36.75
C ASP A 557 -2.99 46.74 37.23
N GLN A 558 -2.67 47.00 38.50
CA GLN A 558 -2.28 48.31 39.07
C GLN A 558 -2.33 48.25 40.60
N ARG A 559 -1.33 47.63 41.25
CA ARG A 559 -1.06 47.90 42.68
C ARG A 559 0.35 47.50 43.14
N GLU A 560 1.33 47.52 42.24
CA GLU A 560 2.74 47.48 42.61
C GLU A 560 3.40 48.82 42.29
N ARG A 561 3.30 49.77 43.23
CA ARG A 561 4.29 50.82 43.44
C ARG A 561 3.95 51.59 44.71
N ASN A 562 4.94 51.65 45.61
CA ASN A 562 5.03 52.45 46.84
C ASN A 562 4.59 51.79 48.15
N LEU A 563 5.48 50.98 48.75
CA LEU A 563 5.72 51.05 50.19
C LEU A 563 7.22 50.89 50.47
N LYS A 564 7.84 52.02 50.83
CA LYS A 564 9.20 52.14 51.34
C LYS A 564 9.08 52.07 52.86
N VAL A 565 9.51 50.98 53.48
CA VAL A 565 9.49 50.83 54.95
C VAL A 565 10.89 50.50 55.47
N ARG A 566 11.29 51.31 56.44
CA ARG A 566 12.55 51.36 57.20
C ARG A 566 13.01 50.00 57.73
N SER A 567 14.33 49.82 57.71
CA SER A 567 15.08 48.79 58.43
C SER A 567 14.67 48.68 59.90
N LYS A 568 14.02 47.57 60.25
CA LYS A 568 13.98 47.05 61.61
C LYS A 568 14.43 45.59 61.53
N LYS A 569 15.50 45.26 62.25
CA LYS A 569 16.08 43.91 62.31
C LYS A 569 14.97 42.91 62.65
N MET A 570 14.57 42.10 61.68
CA MET A 570 13.63 41.01 61.86
C MET A 570 14.37 39.68 61.93
N SER A 571 13.97 38.89 62.90
CA SER A 571 14.40 37.54 63.21
C SER A 571 14.59 36.68 61.96
N LEU A 572 15.70 35.94 61.89
CA LEU A 572 16.07 35.04 60.79
C LEU A 572 15.11 33.85 60.60
N GLY A 573 14.18 33.61 61.55
CA GLY A 573 13.18 32.55 61.46
C GLY A 573 12.05 32.83 60.46
N ASP A 574 11.49 34.04 60.46
CA ASP A 574 10.33 34.38 59.63
C ASP A 574 10.70 34.67 58.17
N ASN A 575 11.93 35.14 57.94
CA ASN A 575 12.46 35.43 56.60
C ASN A 575 12.75 34.16 55.77
N CYS A 576 13.00 33.03 56.42
CA CYS A 576 13.27 31.75 55.73
C CYS A 576 11.99 31.17 55.10
N HIS A 577 10.85 31.27 55.80
CA HIS A 577 9.55 30.87 55.26
C HIS A 577 9.08 31.82 54.16
N MET A 578 9.32 33.12 54.30
CA MET A 578 8.99 34.11 53.28
C MET A 578 9.84 33.92 52.01
N LEU A 579 11.13 33.57 52.15
CA LEU A 579 12.02 33.27 51.02
C LEU A 579 11.68 31.95 50.35
N HIS A 580 11.35 30.91 51.12
CA HIS A 580 10.89 29.63 50.57
C HIS A 580 9.57 29.79 49.80
N TYR A 581 8.61 30.52 50.37
CA TYR A 581 7.36 30.85 49.70
C TYR A 581 7.58 31.68 48.43
N ALA A 582 8.47 32.67 48.46
CA ALA A 582 8.84 33.45 47.27
C ALA A 582 9.51 32.59 46.19
N ASN A 583 10.35 31.63 46.57
CA ASN A 583 11.00 30.71 45.65
C ASN A 583 10.00 29.69 45.05
N GLU A 584 9.06 29.19 45.85
CA GLU A 584 7.97 28.34 45.37
C GLU A 584 7.01 29.11 44.44
N LEU A 585 6.75 30.40 44.70
CA LEU A 585 6.03 31.25 43.76
C LEU A 585 6.79 31.39 42.44
N ALA A 586 8.09 31.69 42.49
CA ALA A 586 8.92 31.84 41.30
C ALA A 586 8.99 30.54 40.48
N ARG A 587 9.05 29.37 41.12
CA ARG A 587 8.97 28.06 40.45
C ARG A 587 7.62 27.87 39.76
N LYS A 588 6.51 28.17 40.44
CA LYS A 588 5.18 28.12 39.85
C LYS A 588 5.04 29.09 38.67
N ASP A 589 5.61 30.29 38.75
CA ASP A 589 5.58 31.25 37.65
C ASP A 589 6.41 30.78 36.45
N ILE A 590 7.57 30.15 36.69
CA ILE A 590 8.38 29.54 35.63
C ILE A 590 7.62 28.36 34.98
N GLU A 591 6.98 27.52 35.79
CA GLU A 591 6.19 26.40 35.27
C GLU A 591 4.97 26.89 34.48
N ILE A 592 4.24 27.89 34.98
CA ILE A 592 3.12 28.51 34.28
C ILE A 592 3.58 29.14 32.96
N THR A 593 4.73 29.83 32.94
CA THR A 593 5.26 30.40 31.69
C THR A 593 5.74 29.34 30.71
N ALA A 594 6.34 28.24 31.19
CA ALA A 594 6.71 27.09 30.38
C ALA A 594 5.48 26.39 29.78
N LEU A 595 4.44 26.15 30.60
CA LEU A 595 3.17 25.56 30.16
C LEU A 595 2.45 26.47 29.16
N ARG A 596 2.45 27.79 29.37
CA ARG A 596 1.92 28.76 28.39
C ARG A 596 2.68 28.70 27.08
N LYS A 597 4.02 28.66 27.10
CA LYS A 597 4.84 28.52 25.88
C LYS A 597 4.57 27.20 25.16
N ALA A 598 4.48 26.09 25.89
CA ALA A 598 4.15 24.79 25.33
C ALA A 598 2.74 24.78 24.69
N LYS A 599 1.75 25.39 25.38
CA LYS A 599 0.40 25.60 24.83
C LYS A 599 0.44 26.41 23.54
N TYR A 600 1.13 27.56 23.52
CA TYR A 600 1.24 28.38 22.31
C TYR A 600 1.93 27.65 21.16
N ALA A 601 2.97 26.86 21.44
CA ALA A 601 3.64 26.04 20.44
C ALA A 601 2.68 24.97 19.88
N ALA A 602 1.94 24.26 20.73
CA ALA A 602 0.95 23.28 20.32
C ALA A 602 -0.18 23.93 19.50
N GLU A 603 -0.72 25.06 19.94
CA GLU A 603 -1.74 25.82 19.19
C GLU A 603 -1.21 26.31 17.83
N SER A 604 0.04 26.76 17.76
CA SER A 604 0.68 27.16 16.50
C SER A 604 0.83 25.98 15.53
N THR A 605 1.27 24.82 16.03
CA THR A 605 1.34 23.60 15.21
C THR A 605 -0.03 23.15 14.74
N LEU A 606 -1.07 23.27 15.58
CA LEU A 606 -2.44 22.96 15.20
C LEU A 606 -2.95 23.91 14.11
N ARG A 607 -2.74 25.22 14.27
CA ARG A 607 -3.12 26.22 13.24
C ARG A 607 -2.43 25.94 11.91
N LYS A 608 -1.13 25.61 11.94
CA LYS A 608 -0.38 25.25 10.72
C LYS A 608 -0.93 23.97 10.08
N ALA A 609 -1.17 22.92 10.87
CA ALA A 609 -1.76 21.68 10.37
C ALA A 609 -3.17 21.89 9.77
N ILE A 610 -3.99 22.77 10.38
CA ILE A 610 -5.29 23.15 9.82
C ILE A 610 -5.12 23.89 8.49
N GLN A 611 -4.18 24.84 8.39
CA GLN A 611 -3.90 25.54 7.14
C GLN A 611 -3.40 24.60 6.04
N ASP A 612 -2.48 23.70 6.36
CA ASP A 612 -1.96 22.68 5.43
C ASP A 612 -3.08 21.72 4.97
N LYS A 613 -4.01 21.36 5.88
CA LYS A 613 -5.18 20.56 5.53
C LYS A 613 -6.14 21.33 4.61
N VAL A 614 -6.42 22.60 4.88
CA VAL A 614 -7.34 23.41 4.07
C VAL A 614 -6.76 23.62 2.67
N THR A 615 -5.47 23.93 2.56
CA THR A 615 -4.79 24.09 1.26
C THR A 615 -4.79 22.78 0.47
N SER A 616 -4.44 21.66 1.10
CA SER A 616 -4.53 20.35 0.46
C SER A 616 -5.96 20.02 0.03
N GLN A 617 -6.97 20.35 0.84
CA GLN A 617 -8.37 20.20 0.45
C GLN A 617 -8.72 21.07 -0.75
N GLN A 618 -8.32 22.34 -0.80
CA GLN A 618 -8.56 23.22 -1.94
C GLN A 618 -7.94 22.65 -3.22
N GLU A 619 -6.69 22.21 -3.18
CA GLU A 619 -6.04 21.56 -4.33
C GLU A 619 -6.79 20.31 -4.81
N MET A 620 -7.36 19.54 -3.88
CA MET A 620 -8.16 18.37 -4.25
C MET A 620 -9.52 18.76 -4.85
N HIS A 621 -10.16 19.82 -4.36
CA HIS A 621 -11.39 20.34 -4.96
C HIS A 621 -11.12 20.87 -6.38
N GLU A 622 -10.04 21.64 -6.59
CA GLU A 622 -9.64 22.11 -7.93
C GLU A 622 -9.37 20.95 -8.90
N LYS A 623 -8.73 19.87 -8.43
CA LYS A 623 -8.52 18.66 -9.23
C LYS A 623 -9.84 17.96 -9.57
N ILE A 624 -10.76 17.88 -8.61
CA ILE A 624 -12.09 17.30 -8.82
C ILE A 624 -12.84 18.14 -9.87
N GLU A 625 -12.87 19.46 -9.73
CA GLU A 625 -13.50 20.36 -10.70
C GLU A 625 -12.88 20.19 -12.10
N CYS A 626 -11.55 20.13 -12.21
CA CYS A 626 -10.88 19.88 -13.50
C CYS A 626 -11.25 18.52 -14.11
N LEU A 627 -11.39 17.48 -13.27
CA LEU A 627 -11.77 16.15 -13.72
C LEU A 627 -13.25 16.09 -14.12
N GLU A 628 -14.12 16.77 -13.38
CA GLU A 628 -15.55 16.93 -13.71
C GLU A 628 -15.70 17.66 -15.05
N GLU A 629 -14.97 18.76 -15.27
CA GLU A 629 -14.95 19.46 -16.56
C GLU A 629 -14.45 18.58 -17.71
N GLN A 630 -13.45 17.72 -17.46
CA GLN A 630 -12.96 16.77 -18.46
C GLN A 630 -13.98 15.68 -18.75
N VAL A 631 -14.66 15.15 -17.73
CA VAL A 631 -15.73 14.17 -17.88
C VAL A 631 -16.86 14.80 -18.69
N ASP A 632 -17.35 15.96 -18.29
CA ASP A 632 -18.36 16.74 -19.02
C ASP A 632 -17.99 16.97 -20.49
N ARG A 633 -16.73 17.33 -20.75
CA ARG A 633 -16.22 17.49 -22.12
C ARG A 633 -16.28 16.17 -22.89
N LEU A 634 -15.85 15.06 -22.27
CA LEU A 634 -15.93 13.74 -22.88
C LEU A 634 -17.39 13.30 -23.10
N GLU A 635 -18.30 13.66 -22.20
CA GLU A 635 -19.74 13.41 -22.34
C GLU A 635 -20.32 14.16 -23.54
N ARG A 636 -19.96 15.44 -23.71
CA ARG A 636 -20.33 16.23 -24.89
C ARG A 636 -19.73 15.65 -26.18
N CYS A 637 -18.56 15.02 -26.12
CA CYS A 637 -17.94 14.34 -27.25
C CYS A 637 -18.52 12.94 -27.57
N LYS A 638 -19.47 12.41 -26.79
CA LYS A 638 -20.05 11.08 -27.04
C LYS A 638 -20.84 11.00 -28.35
N THR A 639 -21.47 12.10 -28.78
CA THR A 639 -22.18 12.17 -30.06
C THR A 639 -21.28 12.74 -31.15
N ARG A 640 -21.44 12.28 -32.40
CA ARG A 640 -20.65 12.78 -33.54
C ARG A 640 -20.84 14.28 -33.76
N GLU A 641 -22.05 14.77 -33.52
CA GLU A 641 -22.40 16.19 -33.59
C GLU A 641 -21.76 16.99 -32.44
N GLY A 642 -21.70 16.43 -31.22
CA GLY A 642 -21.04 17.05 -30.07
C GLY A 642 -19.52 17.12 -30.20
N ALA A 643 -18.88 16.09 -30.77
CA ALA A 643 -17.45 16.11 -31.10
C ALA A 643 -17.13 17.16 -32.17
N ASN A 644 -17.99 17.30 -33.19
CA ASN A 644 -17.86 18.35 -34.20
C ASN A 644 -18.02 19.76 -33.60
N LEU A 645 -18.94 19.95 -32.65
CA LEU A 645 -19.14 21.22 -31.93
C LEU A 645 -17.96 21.58 -31.01
N GLU A 646 -17.37 20.63 -30.30
CA GLU A 646 -16.17 20.86 -29.48
C GLU A 646 -14.94 21.17 -30.35
N TYR A 647 -14.80 20.50 -31.50
CA TYR A 647 -13.79 20.86 -32.50
C TYR A 647 -14.02 22.28 -33.03
N LEU A 648 -15.25 22.60 -33.41
CA LEU A 648 -15.62 23.94 -33.88
C LEU A 648 -15.33 25.02 -32.83
N LYS A 649 -15.66 24.77 -31.56
CA LYS A 649 -15.35 25.65 -30.43
C LYS A 649 -13.84 25.91 -30.33
N ASN A 650 -13.01 24.88 -30.44
CA ASN A 650 -11.55 25.04 -30.40
C ASN A 650 -11.00 25.80 -31.61
N VAL A 651 -11.55 25.56 -32.81
CA VAL A 651 -11.15 26.29 -34.03
C VAL A 651 -11.59 27.76 -33.95
N ILE A 652 -12.78 28.06 -33.42
CA ILE A 652 -13.25 29.44 -33.20
C ILE A 652 -12.39 30.17 -32.16
N ILE A 653 -12.09 29.53 -31.02
CA ILE A 653 -11.21 30.10 -29.99
C ILE A 653 -9.83 30.38 -30.59
N SER A 654 -9.27 29.42 -31.32
CA SER A 654 -7.98 29.57 -31.99
C SER A 654 -8.01 30.68 -33.05
N TYR A 655 -9.11 30.82 -33.79
CA TYR A 655 -9.34 31.89 -34.77
C TYR A 655 -9.37 33.28 -34.12
N ILE A 656 -9.95 33.41 -32.92
CA ILE A 656 -9.98 34.66 -32.15
C ILE A 656 -8.60 35.01 -31.59
N VAL A 657 -7.86 34.02 -31.07
CA VAL A 657 -6.55 34.23 -30.43
C VAL A 657 -5.44 34.47 -31.45
N THR A 658 -5.52 33.83 -32.62
CA THR A 658 -4.48 33.96 -33.65
C THR A 658 -4.50 35.34 -34.28
N ARG A 659 -3.33 35.96 -34.40
CA ARG A 659 -3.18 37.30 -34.99
C ARG A 659 -2.81 37.29 -36.47
N ASP A 660 -2.36 36.14 -36.97
CA ASP A 660 -1.93 35.93 -38.35
C ASP A 660 -3.12 35.78 -39.32
N ALA A 661 -3.03 36.40 -40.50
CA ALA A 661 -4.08 36.41 -41.51
C ALA A 661 -4.22 35.06 -42.20
N ASP A 662 -3.11 34.37 -42.46
CA ASP A 662 -3.10 33.07 -43.13
C ASP A 662 -3.60 31.95 -42.20
N GLY A 663 -3.21 32.02 -40.92
CA GLY A 663 -3.76 31.18 -39.85
C GLY A 663 -5.27 31.37 -39.65
N LYS A 664 -5.76 32.63 -39.68
CA LYS A 664 -7.20 32.92 -39.65
C LYS A 664 -7.94 32.33 -40.85
N ARG A 665 -7.38 32.44 -42.05
CA ARG A 665 -7.97 31.87 -43.26
C ARG A 665 -8.06 30.35 -43.22
N HIS A 666 -7.02 29.68 -42.71
CA HIS A 666 -7.04 28.22 -42.51
C HIS A 666 -8.09 27.78 -41.49
N MET A 667 -8.20 28.46 -40.35
CA MET A 667 -9.21 28.14 -39.35
C MET A 667 -10.63 28.45 -39.82
N LEU A 668 -10.81 29.50 -40.62
CA LEU A 668 -12.11 29.82 -41.22
C LEU A 668 -12.55 28.78 -42.25
N ASN A 669 -11.62 28.23 -43.03
CA ASN A 669 -11.90 27.09 -43.91
C ASN A 669 -12.31 25.84 -43.12
N ALA A 670 -11.69 25.59 -41.96
CA ALA A 670 -12.11 24.51 -41.06
C ALA A 670 -13.50 24.74 -40.44
N ILE A 671 -13.83 25.98 -40.04
CA ILE A 671 -15.17 26.38 -39.58
C ILE A 671 -16.22 26.15 -40.70
N SER A 672 -15.89 26.56 -41.92
CA SER A 672 -16.74 26.39 -43.11
C SER A 672 -17.02 24.93 -43.42
N ALA A 673 -16.02 24.06 -43.26
CA ALA A 673 -16.14 22.63 -43.50
C ALA A 673 -17.04 21.94 -42.46
N VAL A 674 -16.98 22.37 -41.19
CA VAL A 674 -17.78 21.80 -40.09
C VAL A 674 -19.24 22.30 -40.14
N LEU A 675 -19.46 23.56 -40.51
CA LEU A 675 -20.80 24.16 -40.62
C LEU A 675 -21.48 23.97 -41.99
N GLN A 676 -20.80 23.36 -42.96
CA GLN A 676 -21.30 23.12 -44.32
C GLN A 676 -21.81 24.40 -45.02
N LEU A 677 -21.05 25.49 -44.93
CA LEU A 677 -21.41 26.75 -45.58
C LEU A 677 -21.51 26.57 -47.11
N THR A 678 -22.50 27.23 -47.70
CA THR A 678 -22.69 27.20 -49.16
C THR A 678 -21.59 27.97 -49.88
N ALA A 679 -21.35 27.64 -51.16
CA ALA A 679 -20.31 28.27 -51.95
C ALA A 679 -20.47 29.80 -52.08
N ALA A 680 -21.72 30.30 -52.05
CA ALA A 680 -22.03 31.73 -52.06
C ALA A 680 -21.64 32.43 -50.74
N GLU A 681 -21.87 31.79 -49.59
CA GLU A 681 -21.49 32.30 -48.26
C GLU A 681 -19.96 32.30 -48.10
N MET A 682 -19.28 31.25 -48.58
CA MET A 682 -17.82 31.17 -48.56
C MET A 682 -17.17 32.26 -49.44
N GLN A 683 -17.78 32.61 -50.57
CA GLN A 683 -17.31 33.72 -51.41
C GLN A 683 -17.53 35.08 -50.73
N ALA A 684 -18.68 35.29 -50.06
CA ALA A 684 -18.94 36.51 -49.31
C ALA A 684 -17.93 36.74 -48.17
N ILE A 685 -17.55 35.69 -47.46
CA ILE A 685 -16.58 35.77 -46.36
C ILE A 685 -15.15 36.02 -46.86
N ASN A 686 -14.73 35.36 -47.95
CA ASN A 686 -13.43 35.62 -48.57
C ASN A 686 -13.31 37.06 -49.11
N ASN A 687 -14.40 37.59 -49.67
CA ASN A 687 -14.46 38.99 -50.14
C ASN A 687 -14.36 40.00 -48.99
N ALA A 688 -14.89 39.69 -47.81
CA ALA A 688 -14.77 40.54 -46.62
C ALA A 688 -13.33 40.53 -46.05
N PHE A 689 -12.61 39.42 -46.19
CA PHE A 689 -11.20 39.30 -45.76
C PHE A 689 -10.20 39.96 -46.71
N GLN A 690 -10.52 40.07 -48.02
CA GLN A 690 -9.68 40.77 -49.00
C GLN A 690 -9.89 42.30 -49.02
N LYS A 691 -10.94 42.81 -48.36
CA LYS A 691 -11.26 44.25 -48.29
C LYS A 691 -10.63 44.98 -47.09
N LYS A 692 -9.81 44.30 -46.29
CA LYS A 692 -8.94 44.87 -45.25
C LYS A 692 -7.50 44.56 -45.59
#